data_AF-A0A960XNG7-F1
#
_entry.id   AF-A0A960XNG7-F1
#
_cell.length_a   1.000
_cell.length_b   1.000
_cell.length_c   1.000
_cell.angle_alpha   90.00
_cell.angle_beta   90.00
_cell.angle_gamma   90.00
#
_symmetry.space_group_name_H-M   'P 1'
#
loop_
_entity.id
_entity.type
_entity.pdbx_description
1 polymer ?
#
loop_
_entity_poly.entity_id
_entity_poly.type
_entity_poly.pdbx_seq_one_letter_code
_entity_poly.pdbx_strand_id
1 'polypeptide(L)'
;MAALLATASLADASAIINVTESGGAVFISGEGSLNIEGLSLLETSTSGQGINSSSSFLELSSGATDLYQSISGPANFGSGSFTFPSSGSGDRFGVRYGAASLSVPAGYVSGSPLSGTSVFASTTFASLGLTPGSYTWTWGSGGNADSLTINIGVEPPPPTEVTPFAIDENRNPVLQWQAETGRRYSVWYSTDLKKYTPIAEGFPFGGATDPVLEFTDLPIFTNTTPRAFYRIETNPVDTPDSTTDLEAFFVANGGKAGFADVQVKALETLLYGLDEIDAGQLDEARARIDAMLAQYPLSTSGWNNGYGYLGLNFGNPAGYYGIRMLDQILALGNPTRAGTLRMTAVVAPSAVVTRPTLPNFDPETVNLDIAPEILADDAKRLHMVTRLFRHWVQAITGGLHVELEVYVMDQGATVNFTEQPGWFNTYPDYQAMIQSVPASIANTTDFWWIIAPSGVPGDGTGYGKDFISGGMTGDGTGRPVFLSDDAWFTRKPVHLGSGPYSEIELRMYQPMWFQHEFMHHVFGTWPQFGLEAQSHQWFDRGTWPEDFVGVNESDYYIEAINKRILGATPSLAEALQAPDYADMASFPVAKLPGSYQRNPVENAFHQVTITLDGGNNLQWNNAAPLTWGMEVIGSELWWSASSPYGAQKLKVEIDANGDVTAIRINGERYVRTTTL
;
A
#
# COMPACT_ATOMS: atom_id res chain seq x y z
N MET A 1 -40.09 -19.59 17.51
CA MET A 1 -39.58 -18.69 18.56
C MET A 1 -38.40 -19.35 19.23
N ALA A 2 -37.20 -18.97 18.82
CA ALA A 2 -35.95 -19.17 19.55
C ALA A 2 -35.08 -17.99 19.15
N ALA A 3 -34.88 -17.04 20.08
CA ALA A 3 -34.02 -15.88 19.88
C ALA A 3 -32.59 -16.30 20.20
N LEU A 4 -31.71 -16.25 19.20
CA LEU A 4 -30.27 -16.36 19.37
C LEU A 4 -29.79 -14.96 19.76
N LEU A 5 -29.52 -14.73 21.05
CA LEU A 5 -28.83 -13.52 21.51
C LEU A 5 -27.37 -13.59 21.06
N ALA A 6 -26.98 -12.70 20.16
CA ALA A 6 -25.57 -12.37 19.97
C ALA A 6 -25.10 -11.58 21.20
N THR A 7 -24.25 -12.18 22.01
CA THR A 7 -23.49 -11.47 23.04
C THR A 7 -22.39 -10.69 22.34
N ALA A 8 -22.51 -9.36 22.30
CA ALA A 8 -21.37 -8.50 22.04
C ALA A 8 -20.34 -8.79 23.15
N SER A 9 -19.12 -9.19 22.78
CA SER A 9 -18.00 -9.14 23.71
C SER A 9 -17.69 -7.68 23.96
N LEU A 10 -18.00 -7.20 25.16
CA LEU A 10 -17.47 -5.93 25.66
C LEU A 10 -15.94 -6.00 25.58
N ALA A 11 -15.31 -4.99 25.00
CA ALA A 11 -13.88 -4.76 25.19
C ALA A 11 -13.59 -4.80 26.70
N ASP A 12 -12.52 -5.48 27.13
CA ASP A 12 -12.15 -5.61 28.55
C ASP A 12 -11.87 -4.21 29.12
N ALA A 13 -12.89 -3.57 29.69
CA ALA A 13 -12.75 -2.32 30.42
C ALA A 13 -11.91 -2.60 31.67
N SER A 14 -10.87 -1.79 31.83
CA SER A 14 -10.00 -1.72 32.99
C SER A 14 -9.19 -0.43 32.93
N ALA A 15 -8.87 0.14 34.08
CA ALA A 15 -8.03 1.33 34.17
C ALA A 15 -6.79 1.08 35.03
N ILE A 16 -5.70 1.76 34.69
CA ILE A 16 -4.41 1.64 35.39
C ILE A 16 -3.96 3.04 35.80
N ILE A 17 -3.49 3.16 37.04
CA ILE A 17 -2.84 4.36 37.57
C ILE A 17 -1.41 3.99 37.98
N ASN A 18 -0.43 4.60 37.33
CA ASN A 18 0.98 4.40 37.61
C ASN A 18 1.53 5.57 38.44
N VAL A 19 2.22 5.25 39.54
CA VAL A 19 2.85 6.18 40.48
C VAL A 19 4.36 5.96 40.42
N THR A 20 5.09 6.93 39.88
CA THR A 20 6.54 6.88 39.65
C THR A 20 7.27 7.97 40.44
N GLU A 21 8.45 7.64 40.98
CA GLU A 21 9.32 8.62 41.66
C GLU A 21 10.51 8.88 40.74
N SER A 22 10.72 10.14 40.36
CA SER A 22 11.85 10.55 39.53
C SER A 22 12.22 12.00 39.78
N GLY A 23 13.51 12.34 39.69
CA GLY A 23 13.98 13.73 39.77
C GLY A 23 13.61 14.48 41.06
N GLY A 24 13.34 13.78 42.18
CA GLY A 24 12.93 14.39 43.44
C GLY A 24 11.44 14.80 43.48
N ALA A 25 10.61 14.21 42.64
CA ALA A 25 9.16 14.35 42.65
C ALA A 25 8.49 12.98 42.45
N VAL A 26 7.22 12.89 42.85
CA VAL A 26 6.35 11.75 42.52
C VAL A 26 5.36 12.18 41.46
N PHE A 27 5.33 11.43 40.35
CA PHE A 27 4.41 11.60 39.24
C PHE A 27 3.37 10.50 39.27
N ILE A 28 2.13 10.87 38.98
CA ILE A 28 1.03 9.93 38.85
C ILE A 28 0.38 10.15 37.50
N SER A 29 0.23 9.09 36.72
CA SER A 29 -0.56 9.07 35.49
C SER A 29 -1.59 7.96 35.59
N GLY A 30 -2.78 8.20 35.05
CA GLY A 30 -3.80 7.17 34.92
C GLY A 30 -4.44 7.21 33.55
N GLU A 31 -4.77 6.02 33.04
CA GLU A 31 -5.45 5.84 31.77
C GLU A 31 -6.32 4.56 31.76
N GLY A 32 -7.21 4.45 30.79
CA GLY A 32 -8.04 3.28 30.54
C GLY A 32 -9.52 3.63 30.44
N SER A 33 -10.39 2.64 30.63
CA SER A 33 -11.83 2.83 30.69
C SER A 33 -12.43 1.96 31.79
N LEU A 34 -13.58 2.33 32.32
CA LEU A 34 -14.21 1.65 33.45
C LEU A 34 -15.68 1.34 33.11
N ASN A 35 -16.09 0.12 33.38
CA ASN A 35 -17.47 -0.32 33.33
C ASN A 35 -18.14 -0.11 34.69
N ILE A 36 -19.03 0.88 34.74
CA ILE A 36 -19.75 1.26 35.97
C ILE A 36 -21.18 0.70 36.01
N GLU A 37 -21.60 -0.11 35.02
CA GLU A 37 -22.98 -0.64 34.89
C GLU A 37 -23.37 -1.67 35.98
N GLY A 38 -22.43 -2.04 36.86
CA GLY A 38 -22.66 -2.86 38.05
C GLY A 38 -22.58 -2.11 39.38
N LEU A 39 -22.30 -0.80 39.36
CA LEU A 39 -22.07 -0.01 40.57
C LEU A 39 -23.24 0.93 40.89
N SER A 40 -23.37 1.29 42.17
CA SER A 40 -24.38 2.25 42.62
C SER A 40 -23.74 3.62 42.87
N LEU A 41 -24.31 4.67 42.27
CA LEU A 41 -23.91 6.04 42.55
C LEU A 41 -24.22 6.39 44.01
N LEU A 42 -23.19 6.81 44.75
CA LEU A 42 -23.28 7.23 46.14
C LEU A 42 -23.56 8.73 46.24
N GLU A 43 -22.70 9.55 45.63
CA GLU A 43 -22.83 11.01 45.62
C GLU A 43 -22.02 11.62 44.46
N THR A 44 -22.30 12.89 44.13
CA THR A 44 -21.44 13.74 43.30
C THR A 44 -20.68 14.70 44.19
N SER A 45 -19.34 14.71 44.11
CA SER A 45 -18.46 15.48 44.99
C SER A 45 -17.53 16.42 44.22
N THR A 46 -17.32 17.61 44.74
CA THR A 46 -16.37 18.61 44.20
C THR A 46 -15.12 18.76 45.05
N SER A 47 -15.00 17.97 46.13
CA SER A 47 -13.89 18.04 47.09
C SER A 47 -13.06 16.76 47.08
N GLY A 48 -11.73 16.94 47.06
CA GLY A 48 -10.73 15.88 47.20
C GLY A 48 -9.86 15.70 45.96
N GLN A 49 -8.59 16.04 46.05
CA GLN A 49 -7.59 15.54 45.10
C GLN A 49 -6.32 15.28 45.89
N GLY A 50 -5.57 14.25 45.52
CA GLY A 50 -4.33 13.92 46.17
C GLY A 50 -4.26 12.49 46.65
N ILE A 51 -3.40 12.25 47.64
CA ILE A 51 -3.04 10.90 48.05
C ILE A 51 -3.05 10.77 49.56
N ASN A 52 -3.71 9.73 50.07
CA ASN A 52 -3.61 9.28 51.46
C ASN A 52 -3.45 7.76 51.46
N SER A 53 -2.21 7.32 51.53
CA SER A 53 -1.86 5.91 51.37
C SER A 53 -2.34 5.05 52.54
N SER A 54 -2.49 5.61 53.74
CA SER A 54 -3.04 4.92 54.92
C SER A 54 -4.54 4.63 54.87
N SER A 55 -5.29 5.28 53.97
CA SER A 55 -6.75 5.13 53.84
C SER A 55 -7.22 4.79 52.43
N SER A 56 -6.32 4.27 51.58
CA SER A 56 -6.60 3.93 50.19
C SER A 56 -7.30 5.08 49.43
N PHE A 57 -6.72 6.27 49.52
CA PHE A 57 -7.19 7.44 48.78
C PHE A 57 -6.16 7.83 47.73
N LEU A 58 -6.54 7.78 46.46
CA LEU A 58 -5.77 8.36 45.37
C LEU A 58 -6.78 8.83 44.32
N GLU A 59 -6.85 10.14 44.11
CA GLU A 59 -7.65 10.74 43.05
C GLU A 59 -6.74 11.69 42.24
N LEU A 60 -6.70 11.46 40.93
CA LEU A 60 -5.97 12.27 39.96
C LEU A 60 -6.71 13.57 39.67
N SER A 61 -6.00 14.68 39.43
CA SER A 61 -6.58 15.93 38.89
C SER A 61 -7.71 16.55 39.75
N SER A 62 -8.26 17.68 39.28
CA SER A 62 -9.35 18.43 39.92
C SER A 62 -10.60 18.43 39.04
N GLY A 63 -11.79 18.53 39.63
CA GLY A 63 -13.05 18.54 38.88
C GLY A 63 -14.20 18.00 39.71
N ALA A 64 -15.43 18.02 39.21
CA ALA A 64 -16.55 17.33 39.83
C ALA A 64 -16.47 15.83 39.51
N THR A 65 -16.76 14.97 40.50
CA THR A 65 -16.68 13.52 40.37
C THR A 65 -17.94 12.84 40.87
N ASP A 66 -18.31 11.76 40.22
CA ASP A 66 -19.31 10.82 40.70
C ASP A 66 -18.60 9.68 41.45
N LEU A 67 -19.06 9.42 42.67
CA LEU A 67 -18.54 8.37 43.54
C LEU A 67 -19.46 7.17 43.49
N TYR A 68 -18.92 6.02 43.10
CA TYR A 68 -19.62 4.75 42.99
C TYR A 68 -19.16 3.79 44.08
N GLN A 69 -20.11 3.11 44.73
CA GLN A 69 -19.81 2.14 45.79
C GLN A 69 -19.96 0.68 45.32
N SER A 70 -19.52 -0.26 46.16
CA SER A 70 -19.53 -1.72 45.94
C SER A 70 -18.31 -2.26 45.17
N ILE A 71 -17.15 -1.61 45.33
CA ILE A 71 -15.86 -2.14 44.90
C ILE A 71 -15.16 -2.90 46.03
N SER A 72 -14.25 -3.81 45.70
CA SER A 72 -13.43 -4.55 46.66
C SER A 72 -11.95 -4.42 46.30
N GLY A 73 -11.09 -4.12 47.28
CA GLY A 73 -9.65 -4.02 47.05
C GLY A 73 -8.86 -3.70 48.33
N PRO A 74 -7.57 -3.37 48.21
CA PRO A 74 -6.69 -3.12 49.34
C PRO A 74 -7.13 -1.92 50.20
N ALA A 75 -7.18 -2.09 51.52
CA ALA A 75 -7.61 -1.03 52.45
C ALA A 75 -6.62 0.14 52.59
N ASN A 76 -5.37 -0.06 52.19
CA ASN A 76 -4.29 0.93 52.15
C ASN A 76 -3.20 0.45 51.18
N PHE A 77 -2.33 1.38 50.76
CA PHE A 77 -1.14 1.12 49.95
C PHE A 77 0.09 1.85 50.53
N GLY A 78 0.09 2.01 51.85
CA GLY A 78 1.13 2.71 52.60
C GLY A 78 0.66 3.25 53.95
N SER A 79 1.54 4.00 54.61
CA SER A 79 1.34 4.53 55.97
C SER A 79 1.33 6.06 56.01
N GLY A 80 1.31 6.72 54.86
CA GLY A 80 1.35 8.19 54.75
C GLY A 80 0.02 8.85 55.04
N SER A 81 0.07 10.15 55.35
CA SER A 81 -1.09 11.00 55.57
C SER A 81 -1.55 11.68 54.28
N PHE A 82 -2.75 12.25 54.30
CA PHE A 82 -3.29 13.00 53.18
C PHE A 82 -2.35 14.13 52.74
N THR A 83 -1.99 14.12 51.46
CA THR A 83 -1.12 15.11 50.81
C THR A 83 -1.79 15.59 49.52
N PHE A 84 -1.80 16.92 49.31
CA PHE A 84 -2.29 17.53 48.07
C PHE A 84 -1.22 17.50 46.98
N PRO A 85 -1.61 17.32 45.70
CA PRO A 85 -0.67 17.42 44.58
C PRO A 85 -0.27 18.89 44.36
N SER A 86 0.93 19.11 43.85
CA SER A 86 1.44 20.41 43.41
C SER A 86 0.77 20.89 42.12
N SER A 87 0.42 19.95 41.23
CA SER A 87 -0.33 20.20 40.00
C SER A 87 -1.02 18.93 39.51
N GLY A 88 -1.99 19.06 38.61
CA GLY A 88 -2.65 17.94 37.92
C GLY A 88 -3.43 18.43 36.72
N SER A 89 -3.71 17.54 35.78
CA SER A 89 -4.47 17.81 34.56
C SER A 89 -5.24 16.57 34.10
N GLY A 90 -6.22 16.77 33.21
CA GLY A 90 -7.06 15.69 32.69
C GLY A 90 -8.19 15.29 33.63
N ASP A 91 -8.70 14.09 33.44
CA ASP A 91 -9.86 13.53 34.13
C ASP A 91 -9.58 13.25 35.60
N ARG A 92 -10.60 13.49 36.43
CA ARG A 92 -10.55 13.17 37.85
C ARG A 92 -11.13 11.79 38.13
N PHE A 93 -10.26 10.83 38.40
CA PHE A 93 -10.65 9.46 38.74
C PHE A 93 -9.65 8.78 39.69
N GLY A 94 -10.08 7.69 40.32
CA GLY A 94 -9.28 6.91 41.26
C GLY A 94 -10.12 6.23 42.35
N VAL A 95 -9.53 6.01 43.53
CA VAL A 95 -10.17 5.29 44.65
C VAL A 95 -10.31 6.16 45.89
N ARG A 96 -11.40 5.95 46.64
CA ARG A 96 -11.76 6.74 47.83
C ARG A 96 -12.29 5.86 48.97
N TYR A 97 -12.11 6.36 50.20
CA TYR A 97 -12.67 5.84 51.47
C TYR A 97 -12.33 4.37 51.79
N GLY A 98 -11.05 4.06 52.02
CA GLY A 98 -10.65 2.77 52.62
C GLY A 98 -11.04 1.55 51.78
N ALA A 99 -11.01 1.69 50.46
CA ALA A 99 -11.38 0.69 49.43
C ALA A 99 -12.87 0.51 49.11
N ALA A 100 -13.75 1.45 49.47
CA ALA A 100 -15.18 1.27 49.30
C ALA A 100 -15.82 2.09 48.16
N SER A 101 -15.08 2.99 47.50
CA SER A 101 -15.65 3.78 46.41
C SER A 101 -14.67 4.08 45.27
N LEU A 102 -15.20 4.00 44.05
CA LEU A 102 -14.55 4.40 42.80
C LEU A 102 -14.98 5.83 42.46
N SER A 103 -14.02 6.67 42.11
CA SER A 103 -14.29 8.03 41.61
C SER A 103 -14.08 8.07 40.10
N VAL A 104 -15.02 8.64 39.38
CA VAL A 104 -14.94 8.96 37.94
C VAL A 104 -15.45 10.39 37.70
N PRO A 105 -15.17 11.03 36.54
CA PRO A 105 -15.71 12.34 36.22
C PRO A 105 -17.24 12.38 36.34
N ALA A 106 -17.80 13.51 36.78
CA ALA A 106 -19.25 13.64 36.90
C ALA A 106 -19.93 13.46 35.53
N GLY A 107 -20.92 12.58 35.46
CA GLY A 107 -21.59 12.21 34.21
C GLY A 107 -20.80 11.24 33.32
N TYR A 108 -19.78 10.57 33.86
CA TYR A 108 -19.03 9.54 33.13
C TYR A 108 -19.95 8.47 32.54
N VAL A 109 -19.73 8.14 31.26
CA VAL A 109 -20.45 7.08 30.54
C VAL A 109 -19.55 5.84 30.51
N SER A 110 -20.10 4.71 30.97
CA SER A 110 -19.42 3.41 31.05
C SER A 110 -18.62 3.09 29.78
N GLY A 111 -17.35 2.72 29.91
CA GLY A 111 -16.45 2.39 28.80
C GLY A 111 -15.83 3.60 28.08
N SER A 112 -16.18 4.84 28.44
CA SER A 112 -15.49 6.03 27.89
C SER A 112 -14.04 6.09 28.35
N PRO A 113 -13.11 6.59 27.52
CA PRO A 113 -11.71 6.71 27.93
C PRO A 113 -11.55 7.72 29.08
N LEU A 114 -10.63 7.41 29.98
CA LEU A 114 -10.18 8.25 31.09
C LEU A 114 -8.69 8.53 30.92
N SER A 115 -8.27 9.77 31.15
CA SER A 115 -6.84 10.12 31.21
C SER A 115 -6.57 11.27 32.16
N GLY A 116 -5.72 11.05 33.16
CA GLY A 116 -5.47 12.02 34.22
C GLY A 116 -4.03 11.97 34.74
N THR A 117 -3.51 13.12 35.19
CA THR A 117 -2.17 13.21 35.79
C THR A 117 -2.15 14.03 37.07
N SER A 118 -1.18 13.76 37.95
CA SER A 118 -0.90 14.56 39.14
C SER A 118 0.58 14.52 39.51
N VAL A 119 1.11 15.64 40.00
CA VAL A 119 2.52 15.80 40.36
C VAL A 119 2.64 16.23 41.81
N PHE A 120 3.52 15.57 42.56
CA PHE A 120 3.90 15.93 43.93
C PHE A 120 5.37 16.35 43.93
N ALA A 121 5.60 17.65 43.73
CA ALA A 121 6.95 18.20 43.64
C ALA A 121 7.66 18.14 45.01
N SER A 122 8.98 17.92 44.99
CA SER A 122 9.80 17.83 46.21
C SER A 122 9.34 16.74 47.19
N THR A 123 8.80 15.64 46.67
CA THR A 123 8.39 14.47 47.45
C THR A 123 8.97 13.18 46.86
N THR A 124 9.07 12.18 47.71
CA THR A 124 9.43 10.79 47.41
C THR A 124 8.34 9.84 47.92
N PHE A 125 8.29 8.60 47.44
CA PHE A 125 7.47 7.52 47.97
C PHE A 125 7.63 7.40 49.49
N ALA A 126 8.86 7.46 50.00
CA ALA A 126 9.12 7.43 51.43
C ALA A 126 8.48 8.61 52.17
N SER A 127 8.55 9.83 51.62
CA SER A 127 7.94 11.02 52.23
C SER A 127 6.40 11.02 52.17
N LEU A 128 5.82 10.42 51.14
CA LEU A 128 4.37 10.21 50.98
C LEU A 128 3.88 8.93 51.70
N GLY A 129 4.79 8.21 52.36
CA GLY A 129 4.53 6.94 53.02
C GLY A 129 3.95 5.87 52.09
N LEU A 130 4.27 5.91 50.80
CA LEU A 130 3.81 4.94 49.80
C LEU A 130 4.62 3.66 49.89
N THR A 131 3.94 2.51 49.81
CA THR A 131 4.59 1.20 49.74
C THR A 131 4.59 0.72 48.29
N PRO A 132 5.76 0.55 47.65
CA PRO A 132 5.82 0.03 46.30
C PRO A 132 5.12 -1.32 46.15
N GLY A 133 4.36 -1.49 45.08
CA GLY A 133 3.51 -2.66 44.86
C GLY A 133 2.39 -2.39 43.84
N SER A 134 1.72 -3.46 43.42
CA SER A 134 0.51 -3.39 42.58
C SER A 134 -0.73 -3.66 43.44
N TYR A 135 -1.71 -2.78 43.34
CA TYR A 135 -2.92 -2.79 44.16
C TYR A 135 -4.14 -2.74 43.25
N THR A 136 -4.99 -3.76 43.26
CA THR A 136 -6.13 -3.86 42.34
C THR A 136 -7.45 -3.83 43.09
N TRP A 137 -8.35 -2.96 42.66
CA TRP A 137 -9.76 -2.94 43.04
C TRP A 137 -10.58 -3.59 41.94
N THR A 138 -11.53 -4.43 42.32
CA THR A 138 -12.41 -5.17 41.41
C THR A 138 -13.86 -4.98 41.81
N TRP A 139 -14.77 -5.10 40.86
CA TRP A 139 -16.21 -5.10 41.11
C TRP A 139 -16.98 -5.84 40.03
N GLY A 140 -18.29 -5.96 40.26
CA GLY A 140 -19.20 -6.61 39.33
C GLY A 140 -18.97 -8.11 39.18
N SER A 141 -19.63 -8.68 38.18
CA SER A 141 -19.54 -10.10 37.81
C SER A 141 -20.05 -10.29 36.38
N GLY A 142 -19.58 -11.33 35.68
CA GLY A 142 -20.00 -11.57 34.29
C GLY A 142 -19.63 -10.40 33.38
N GLY A 143 -20.57 -9.96 32.52
CA GLY A 143 -20.34 -8.82 31.61
C GLY A 143 -20.18 -7.45 32.28
N ASN A 144 -20.42 -7.34 33.59
CA ASN A 144 -20.23 -6.12 34.36
C ASN A 144 -18.98 -6.18 35.26
N ALA A 145 -18.16 -7.23 35.13
CA ALA A 145 -16.92 -7.36 35.89
C ALA A 145 -15.85 -6.42 35.34
N ASP A 146 -15.14 -5.72 36.23
CA ASP A 146 -14.10 -4.75 35.85
C ASP A 146 -13.10 -4.54 37.02
N SER A 147 -12.00 -3.84 36.74
CA SER A 147 -10.95 -3.52 37.70
C SER A 147 -10.25 -2.17 37.47
N LEU A 148 -9.75 -1.58 38.57
CA LEU A 148 -8.81 -0.46 38.58
C LEU A 148 -7.53 -0.89 39.30
N THR A 149 -6.38 -0.77 38.66
CA THR A 149 -5.08 -1.13 39.26
C THR A 149 -4.21 0.11 39.50
N ILE A 150 -3.66 0.24 40.70
CA ILE A 150 -2.67 1.25 41.05
C ILE A 150 -1.30 0.58 41.21
N ASN A 151 -0.34 0.95 40.37
CA ASN A 151 1.04 0.48 40.45
C ASN A 151 1.92 1.56 41.07
N ILE A 152 2.57 1.26 42.18
CA ILE A 152 3.48 2.17 42.88
C ILE A 152 4.90 1.64 42.75
N GLY A 153 5.76 2.34 42.01
CA GLY A 153 7.18 1.99 41.90
C GLY A 153 7.49 0.58 41.41
N VAL A 154 6.49 -0.12 40.85
CA VAL A 154 6.63 -1.41 40.21
C VAL A 154 6.36 -1.22 38.74
N GLU A 155 7.23 -1.79 37.91
CA GLU A 155 7.00 -1.87 36.47
C GLU A 155 5.74 -2.74 36.27
N PRO A 156 4.76 -2.30 35.46
CA PRO A 156 3.53 -3.08 35.24
C PRO A 156 3.90 -4.49 34.78
N PRO A 157 3.16 -5.54 35.20
CA PRO A 157 3.47 -6.90 34.77
C PRO A 157 3.40 -6.98 33.24
N PRO A 158 4.39 -7.62 32.58
CA PRO A 158 4.39 -7.74 31.13
C PRO A 158 3.15 -8.52 30.67
N PRO A 159 2.54 -8.15 29.53
CA PRO A 159 1.48 -8.95 28.93
C PRO A 159 1.97 -10.39 28.72
N THR A 160 1.06 -11.35 28.92
CA THR A 160 1.27 -12.80 28.87
C THR A 160 2.23 -13.24 27.74
N GLU A 161 3.21 -14.06 28.11
CA GLU A 161 4.34 -14.57 27.30
C GLU A 161 4.09 -14.70 25.79
N VAL A 162 4.84 -13.90 25.01
CA VAL A 162 5.26 -14.27 23.65
C VAL A 162 6.62 -14.95 23.77
N THR A 163 6.74 -16.16 23.26
CA THR A 163 7.98 -16.94 23.23
C THR A 163 9.14 -16.12 22.62
N PRO A 164 10.35 -16.11 23.20
CA PRO A 164 11.48 -15.40 22.61
C PRO A 164 11.91 -16.11 21.32
N PHE A 165 11.84 -15.41 20.18
CA PHE A 165 12.38 -15.90 18.92
C PHE A 165 13.86 -15.51 18.79
N ALA A 166 14.67 -16.48 18.39
CA ALA A 166 16.06 -16.31 18.03
C ALA A 166 16.20 -15.41 16.79
N ILE A 167 17.27 -14.63 16.75
CA ILE A 167 17.72 -13.87 15.58
C ILE A 167 18.00 -14.87 14.47
N ASP A 168 17.29 -14.75 13.35
CA ASP A 168 17.62 -15.47 12.14
C ASP A 168 18.45 -14.59 11.19
N GLU A 169 19.33 -15.23 10.45
CA GLU A 169 20.31 -14.61 9.57
C GLU A 169 19.66 -14.16 8.24
N ASN A 170 18.34 -14.34 8.10
CA ASN A 170 17.62 -14.30 6.83
C ASN A 170 16.90 -12.96 6.57
N ARG A 171 17.14 -11.93 7.39
CA ARG A 171 16.41 -10.65 7.36
C ARG A 171 14.91 -10.90 7.56
N ASN A 172 14.52 -11.34 8.75
CA ASN A 172 13.14 -11.25 9.22
C ASN A 172 12.96 -10.04 10.14
N PRO A 173 11.77 -9.40 10.18
CA PRO A 173 11.52 -8.25 11.03
C PRO A 173 11.63 -8.64 12.51
N VAL A 174 12.27 -7.78 13.31
CA VAL A 174 12.58 -8.01 14.72
C VAL A 174 11.34 -7.83 15.60
N LEU A 175 10.43 -6.97 15.17
CA LEU A 175 9.14 -6.77 15.82
C LEU A 175 8.07 -6.51 14.76
N GLN A 176 6.90 -7.10 14.94
CA GLN A 176 5.70 -6.82 14.16
C GLN A 176 4.55 -6.56 15.11
N TRP A 177 3.73 -5.56 14.81
CA TRP A 177 2.49 -5.36 15.53
C TRP A 177 1.43 -4.74 14.63
N GLN A 178 0.18 -4.84 15.04
CA GLN A 178 -0.98 -4.29 14.35
C GLN A 178 -1.61 -3.21 15.23
N ALA A 179 -1.75 -1.99 14.72
CA ALA A 179 -2.42 -0.91 15.42
C ALA A 179 -3.95 -1.15 15.46
N GLU A 180 -4.63 -0.42 16.35
CA GLU A 180 -6.10 -0.42 16.47
C GLU A 180 -6.80 -0.02 15.16
N THR A 181 -6.10 0.71 14.27
CA THR A 181 -6.54 1.07 12.92
C THR A 181 -6.44 -0.07 11.89
N GLY A 182 -5.95 -1.24 12.29
CA GLY A 182 -5.74 -2.39 11.41
C GLY A 182 -4.41 -2.39 10.64
N ARG A 183 -3.62 -1.30 10.71
CA ARG A 183 -2.30 -1.16 10.09
C ARG A 183 -1.25 -2.05 10.75
N ARG A 184 -0.47 -2.79 9.94
CA ARG A 184 0.66 -3.58 10.42
C ARG A 184 1.99 -2.85 10.25
N TYR A 185 2.74 -2.72 11.33
CA TYR A 185 4.05 -2.09 11.35
C TYR A 185 5.13 -3.14 11.56
N SER A 186 6.32 -2.91 11.01
CA SER A 186 7.46 -3.80 11.17
C SER A 186 8.74 -3.02 11.46
N VAL A 187 9.51 -3.54 12.43
CA VAL A 187 10.80 -2.97 12.82
C VAL A 187 11.91 -3.84 12.28
N TRP A 188 12.82 -3.21 11.54
CA TRP A 188 13.99 -3.88 10.95
C TRP A 188 15.28 -3.37 11.59
N TYR A 189 16.21 -4.30 11.86
CA TYR A 189 17.57 -3.98 12.30
C TYR A 189 18.55 -3.98 11.11
N SER A 190 19.45 -3.00 11.06
CA SER A 190 20.54 -2.96 10.06
C SER A 190 21.86 -2.51 10.69
N THR A 191 22.95 -3.14 10.27
CA THR A 191 24.32 -2.77 10.67
C THR A 191 24.99 -1.79 9.69
N ASP A 192 24.36 -1.46 8.55
CA ASP A 192 24.91 -0.55 7.54
C ASP A 192 24.33 0.86 7.66
N LEU A 193 25.03 1.70 8.44
CA LEU A 193 24.62 3.06 8.80
C LEU A 193 24.59 4.04 7.62
N LYS A 194 25.13 3.70 6.45
CA LYS A 194 25.20 4.60 5.29
C LYS A 194 23.87 4.79 4.56
N LYS A 195 22.86 3.97 4.87
CA LYS A 195 21.51 4.03 4.29
C LYS A 195 20.54 4.93 5.07
N TYR A 196 21.01 5.63 6.09
CA TYR A 196 20.19 6.39 7.03
C TYR A 196 20.52 7.89 7.00
N THR A 197 19.50 8.75 6.94
CA THR A 197 19.63 10.19 7.23
C THR A 197 19.39 10.39 8.73
N PRO A 198 20.31 11.01 9.49
CA PRO A 198 20.05 11.33 10.89
C PRO A 198 18.90 12.33 10.98
N ILE A 199 17.78 11.92 11.54
CA ILE A 199 16.72 12.85 11.92
C ILE A 199 17.20 13.54 13.20
N ALA A 200 17.60 14.81 13.09
CA ALA A 200 17.78 15.65 14.26
C ALA A 200 16.39 15.86 14.90
N GLU A 201 16.33 15.85 16.23
CA GLU A 201 15.13 15.99 17.06
C GLU A 201 13.99 16.81 16.42
N GLY A 202 12.80 16.22 16.40
CA GLY A 202 11.57 16.86 15.93
C GLY A 202 11.01 16.21 14.67
N PHE A 203 10.09 15.26 14.86
CA PHE A 203 9.18 14.81 13.81
C PHE A 203 8.36 16.01 13.27
N PRO A 204 8.14 16.13 11.96
CA PRO A 204 7.19 17.11 11.43
C PRO A 204 5.77 16.67 11.79
N PHE A 205 5.06 17.56 12.48
CA PHE A 205 3.66 17.39 12.88
C PHE A 205 2.70 17.41 11.69
N GLY A 206 1.64 16.60 11.81
CA GLY A 206 0.31 16.82 11.25
C GLY A 206 -0.45 15.50 11.16
N GLY A 207 -1.56 15.23 11.83
CA GLY A 207 -2.32 15.95 12.85
C GLY A 207 -3.47 15.04 13.31
N ALA A 208 -3.82 15.14 14.59
CA ALA A 208 -4.96 14.53 15.29
C ALA A 208 -5.10 12.98 15.23
N THR A 209 -5.17 12.38 16.43
CA THR A 209 -5.58 11.00 16.74
C THR A 209 -4.72 9.88 16.15
N ASP A 210 -3.64 9.48 16.83
CA ASP A 210 -3.01 8.17 16.58
C ASP A 210 -2.00 7.74 17.69
N PRO A 211 -1.70 6.43 17.79
CA PRO A 211 -1.25 5.72 18.99
C PRO A 211 0.23 5.95 19.31
N VAL A 212 0.55 5.92 20.60
CA VAL A 212 1.94 6.01 21.09
C VAL A 212 2.70 4.74 20.73
N LEU A 213 3.80 4.91 20.01
CA LEU A 213 4.78 3.88 19.69
C LEU A 213 5.93 3.99 20.71
N GLU A 214 5.92 3.15 21.75
CA GLU A 214 7.04 3.09 22.71
C GLU A 214 8.10 2.08 22.26
N PHE A 215 9.35 2.54 22.15
CA PHE A 215 10.53 1.70 21.93
C PHE A 215 11.37 1.69 23.20
N THR A 216 11.54 0.51 23.82
CA THR A 216 12.46 0.32 24.94
C THR A 216 13.79 -0.19 24.40
N ASP A 217 14.83 0.65 24.43
CA ASP A 217 16.19 0.27 24.05
C ASP A 217 16.77 -0.77 25.03
N LEU A 218 17.27 -1.89 24.51
CA LEU A 218 18.31 -2.68 25.19
C LEU A 218 19.68 -2.16 24.74
N PRO A 219 20.61 -1.87 25.66
CA PRO A 219 21.90 -1.29 25.28
C PRO A 219 22.75 -2.33 24.53
N ILE A 220 22.96 -2.11 23.23
CA ILE A 220 24.08 -2.72 22.51
C ILE A 220 25.29 -1.81 22.68
N PHE A 221 26.27 -2.27 23.44
CA PHE A 221 27.54 -1.59 23.60
C PHE A 221 28.31 -1.61 22.26
N THR A 222 28.41 -0.45 21.61
CA THR A 222 29.51 -0.18 20.67
C THR A 222 30.36 0.96 21.24
N ASN A 223 31.67 0.90 21.02
CA ASN A 223 32.68 1.60 21.82
C ASN A 223 32.70 3.14 21.74
N THR A 224 31.73 3.79 21.10
CA THR A 224 31.61 5.25 21.06
C THR A 224 30.16 5.68 20.79
N THR A 225 29.44 6.07 21.85
CA THR A 225 28.07 6.66 21.84
C THR A 225 26.93 5.71 21.44
N PRO A 226 25.93 5.47 22.30
CA PRO A 226 24.81 4.59 21.97
C PRO A 226 23.85 5.29 21.00
N ARG A 227 23.73 4.76 19.78
CA ARG A 227 22.64 5.07 18.85
C ARG A 227 22.25 3.79 18.13
N ALA A 228 21.07 3.26 18.43
CA ALA A 228 20.43 2.26 17.60
C ALA A 228 19.65 2.98 16.49
N PHE A 229 19.77 2.50 15.25
CA PHE A 229 19.03 3.04 14.11
C PHE A 229 18.05 1.97 13.66
N TYR A 230 16.76 2.25 13.83
CA TYR A 230 15.69 1.38 13.36
C TYR A 230 15.05 2.01 12.13
N ARG A 231 14.79 1.20 11.10
CA ARG A 231 13.86 1.59 10.05
C ARG A 231 12.48 1.14 10.50
N ILE A 232 11.62 2.10 10.84
CA ILE A 232 10.18 1.85 10.96
C ILE A 232 9.67 1.83 9.53
N GLU A 233 9.38 0.64 9.02
CA GLU A 233 8.56 0.53 7.83
C GLU A 233 7.11 0.61 8.29
N THR A 234 6.47 1.76 8.03
CA THR A 234 5.02 1.78 7.83
C THR A 234 4.79 0.97 6.57
N ASN A 235 4.52 -0.33 6.71
CA ASN A 235 3.78 -0.98 5.65
C ASN A 235 2.36 -0.47 5.82
N PRO A 236 1.80 0.34 4.91
CA PRO A 236 0.37 0.58 4.91
C PRO A 236 -0.28 -0.73 4.47
N VAL A 237 -0.34 -1.71 5.36
CA VAL A 237 -1.38 -2.72 5.34
C VAL A 237 -2.49 -2.16 6.22
N ASP A 238 -3.08 -1.02 5.83
CA ASP A 238 -4.52 -0.89 6.00
C ASP A 238 -5.09 -2.12 5.30
N THR A 239 -5.26 -3.22 6.04
CA THR A 239 -6.22 -4.23 5.62
C THR A 239 -7.54 -3.51 5.87
N PRO A 240 -8.18 -2.92 4.82
CA PRO A 240 -9.38 -2.13 5.06
C PRO A 240 -10.40 -3.07 5.70
N ASP A 241 -11.12 -2.61 6.72
CA ASP A 241 -12.27 -3.36 7.20
C ASP A 241 -13.36 -3.28 6.13
N SER A 242 -13.24 -4.13 5.12
CA SER A 242 -14.13 -4.12 3.97
C SER A 242 -15.58 -4.32 4.36
N THR A 243 -15.86 -4.95 5.51
CA THR A 243 -17.22 -5.17 5.99
C THR A 243 -17.82 -3.83 6.38
N THR A 244 -17.14 -3.10 7.26
CA THR A 244 -17.57 -1.76 7.68
C THR A 244 -17.61 -0.78 6.51
N ASP A 245 -16.58 -0.77 5.66
CA ASP A 245 -16.49 0.13 4.51
C ASP A 245 -17.62 -0.13 3.50
N LEU A 246 -17.93 -1.39 3.22
CA LEU A 246 -18.97 -1.75 2.26
C LEU A 246 -20.37 -1.47 2.80
N GLU A 247 -20.61 -1.69 4.10
CA GLU A 247 -21.87 -1.31 4.74
C GLU A 247 -22.09 0.20 4.70
N ALA A 248 -21.08 0.98 5.09
CA ALA A 248 -21.12 2.44 5.00
C ALA A 248 -21.34 2.91 3.56
N PHE A 249 -20.68 2.28 2.59
CA PHE A 249 -20.85 2.56 1.17
C PHE A 249 -22.29 2.31 0.71
N PHE A 250 -22.91 1.19 1.09
CA PHE A 250 -24.30 0.93 0.75
C PHE A 250 -25.24 1.97 1.36
N VAL A 251 -25.04 2.34 2.63
CA VAL A 251 -25.85 3.36 3.30
C VAL A 251 -25.75 4.72 2.59
N ALA A 252 -24.53 5.13 2.23
CA ALA A 252 -24.29 6.39 1.52
C ALA A 252 -24.94 6.43 0.12
N ASN A 253 -25.19 5.27 -0.50
CA ASN A 253 -25.68 5.14 -1.87
C ASN A 253 -27.11 4.60 -1.95
N GLY A 254 -27.97 4.93 -0.98
CA GLY A 254 -29.41 4.61 -1.03
C GLY A 254 -29.79 3.24 -0.45
N GLY A 255 -28.85 2.57 0.22
CA GLY A 255 -29.04 1.29 0.89
C GLY A 255 -28.79 0.08 0.00
N LYS A 256 -28.36 -1.02 0.61
CA LYS A 256 -28.00 -2.28 -0.08
C LYS A 256 -29.10 -2.83 -0.99
N ALA A 257 -30.37 -2.65 -0.60
CA ALA A 257 -31.52 -3.09 -1.38
C ALA A 257 -31.71 -2.34 -2.72
N GLY A 258 -31.04 -1.20 -2.90
CA GLY A 258 -31.05 -0.45 -4.15
C GLY A 258 -30.13 -1.04 -5.24
N PHE A 259 -29.20 -1.90 -4.87
CA PHE A 259 -28.23 -2.52 -5.78
C PHE A 259 -28.79 -3.83 -6.36
N ALA A 260 -28.38 -4.18 -7.58
CA ALA A 260 -28.70 -5.48 -8.15
C ALA A 260 -28.00 -6.60 -7.35
N ASP A 261 -28.64 -7.77 -7.22
CA ASP A 261 -28.10 -8.92 -6.46
C ASP A 261 -26.67 -9.30 -6.91
N VAL A 262 -26.42 -9.28 -8.22
CA VAL A 262 -25.10 -9.57 -8.80
C VAL A 262 -24.05 -8.54 -8.38
N GLN A 263 -24.41 -7.25 -8.27
CA GLN A 263 -23.48 -6.20 -7.86
C GLN A 263 -23.12 -6.36 -6.38
N VAL A 264 -24.12 -6.59 -5.53
CA VAL A 264 -23.90 -6.85 -4.11
C VAL A 264 -22.97 -8.03 -3.91
N LYS A 265 -23.27 -9.16 -4.57
CA LYS A 265 -22.46 -10.37 -4.46
C LYS A 265 -21.06 -10.18 -5.05
N ALA A 266 -20.90 -9.44 -6.14
CA ALA A 266 -19.60 -9.15 -6.71
C ALA A 266 -18.74 -8.27 -5.78
N LEU A 267 -19.32 -7.22 -5.18
CA LEU A 267 -18.68 -6.37 -4.18
C LEU A 267 -18.20 -7.21 -2.98
N GLU A 268 -19.10 -8.00 -2.39
CA GLU A 268 -18.78 -8.87 -1.25
C GLU A 268 -17.72 -9.92 -1.64
N THR A 269 -17.84 -10.54 -2.81
CA THR A 269 -16.91 -11.57 -3.27
C THR A 269 -15.50 -11.02 -3.46
N LEU A 270 -15.38 -9.88 -4.14
CA LEU A 270 -14.08 -9.29 -4.44
C LEU A 270 -13.40 -8.73 -3.19
N LEU A 271 -14.13 -7.96 -2.39
CA LEU A 271 -13.54 -7.28 -1.23
C LEU A 271 -13.20 -8.27 -0.12
N TYR A 272 -14.14 -9.14 0.26
CA TYR A 272 -13.91 -10.11 1.32
C TYR A 272 -12.98 -11.23 0.88
N GLY A 273 -13.06 -11.68 -0.38
CA GLY A 273 -12.14 -12.70 -0.89
C GLY A 273 -10.68 -12.25 -0.89
N LEU A 274 -10.42 -10.96 -1.14
CA LEU A 274 -9.07 -10.41 -1.02
C LEU A 274 -8.61 -10.31 0.44
N ASP A 275 -9.48 -9.91 1.36
CA ASP A 275 -9.15 -9.87 2.80
C ASP A 275 -8.89 -11.28 3.37
N GLU A 276 -9.66 -12.27 2.92
CA GLU A 276 -9.46 -13.68 3.27
C GLU A 276 -8.11 -14.19 2.75
N ILE A 277 -7.71 -13.85 1.52
CA ILE A 277 -6.36 -14.19 1.00
C ILE A 277 -5.26 -13.56 1.86
N ASP A 278 -5.41 -12.31 2.26
CA ASP A 278 -4.43 -11.61 3.11
C ASP A 278 -4.36 -12.17 4.54
N ALA A 279 -5.48 -12.70 5.03
CA ALA A 279 -5.56 -13.41 6.30
C ALA A 279 -5.07 -14.87 6.20
N GLY A 280 -4.73 -15.38 5.02
CA GLY A 280 -4.37 -16.77 4.78
C GLY A 280 -5.56 -17.75 4.81
N GLN A 281 -6.79 -17.23 4.77
CA GLN A 281 -8.06 -17.96 4.78
C GLN A 281 -8.43 -18.42 3.35
N LEU A 282 -7.59 -19.26 2.77
CA LEU A 282 -7.67 -19.62 1.34
C LEU A 282 -8.89 -20.47 1.02
N ASP A 283 -9.34 -21.31 1.96
CA ASP A 283 -10.52 -22.17 1.79
C ASP A 283 -11.81 -21.35 1.79
N GLU A 284 -11.89 -20.34 2.66
CA GLU A 284 -12.98 -19.38 2.74
C GLU A 284 -13.08 -18.54 1.46
N ALA A 285 -11.95 -17.99 1.01
CA ALA A 285 -11.85 -17.25 -0.25
C ALA A 285 -12.30 -18.10 -1.45
N ARG A 286 -11.85 -19.37 -1.50
CA ARG A 286 -12.24 -20.32 -2.54
C ARG A 286 -13.74 -20.59 -2.51
N ALA A 287 -14.30 -20.91 -1.34
CA ALA A 287 -15.73 -21.18 -1.19
C ALA A 287 -16.59 -19.98 -1.61
N ARG A 288 -16.14 -18.74 -1.33
CA ARG A 288 -16.82 -17.51 -1.71
C ARG A 288 -16.86 -17.31 -3.23
N ILE A 289 -15.74 -17.50 -3.90
CA ILE A 289 -15.64 -17.39 -5.37
C ILE A 289 -16.45 -18.49 -6.04
N ASP A 290 -16.34 -19.73 -5.57
CA ASP A 290 -17.09 -20.86 -6.13
C ASP A 290 -18.60 -20.64 -5.99
N ALA A 291 -19.07 -20.09 -4.86
CA ALA A 291 -20.48 -19.73 -4.68
C ALA A 291 -20.94 -18.66 -5.66
N MET A 292 -20.12 -17.64 -5.91
CA MET A 292 -20.41 -16.60 -6.91
C MET A 292 -20.49 -17.19 -8.32
N LEU A 293 -19.49 -17.97 -8.73
CA LEU A 293 -19.41 -18.57 -10.08
C LEU A 293 -20.46 -19.67 -10.30
N ALA A 294 -20.90 -20.37 -9.26
CA ALA A 294 -22.01 -21.31 -9.35
C ALA A 294 -23.35 -20.60 -9.65
N GLN A 295 -23.56 -19.42 -9.06
CA GLN A 295 -24.77 -18.62 -9.31
C GLN A 295 -24.70 -17.83 -10.62
N TYR A 296 -23.51 -17.31 -10.95
CA TYR A 296 -23.24 -16.54 -12.16
C TYR A 296 -22.07 -17.16 -12.93
N PRO A 297 -22.31 -18.22 -13.72
CA PRO A 297 -21.28 -18.85 -14.52
C PRO A 297 -20.58 -17.88 -15.48
N LEU A 298 -19.37 -18.23 -15.89
CA LEU A 298 -18.61 -17.49 -16.91
C LEU A 298 -19.47 -17.29 -18.16
N SER A 299 -19.31 -16.13 -18.79
CA SER A 299 -20.02 -15.78 -20.04
C SER A 299 -21.54 -15.67 -19.97
N THR A 300 -22.13 -15.67 -18.77
CA THR A 300 -23.55 -15.39 -18.63
C THR A 300 -23.83 -13.88 -18.71
N SER A 301 -24.91 -13.50 -19.38
CA SER A 301 -25.33 -12.09 -19.47
C SER A 301 -25.79 -11.51 -18.12
N GLY A 302 -26.02 -12.37 -17.11
CA GLY A 302 -26.42 -11.97 -15.76
C GLY A 302 -25.41 -11.06 -15.06
N TRP A 303 -24.13 -11.14 -15.42
CA TRP A 303 -23.08 -10.26 -14.92
C TRP A 303 -23.28 -8.78 -15.24
N ASN A 304 -24.00 -8.46 -16.32
CA ASN A 304 -24.22 -7.08 -16.79
C ASN A 304 -25.41 -6.38 -16.13
N ASN A 305 -26.08 -7.03 -15.17
CA ASN A 305 -27.25 -6.45 -14.52
C ASN A 305 -26.84 -5.34 -13.52
N GLY A 306 -27.49 -4.17 -13.61
CA GLY A 306 -27.22 -3.02 -12.75
C GLY A 306 -26.11 -2.06 -13.24
N TYR A 307 -25.63 -2.22 -14.47
CA TYR A 307 -24.65 -1.31 -15.06
C TYR A 307 -25.08 0.18 -14.99
N GLY A 308 -24.14 1.06 -14.63
CA GLY A 308 -24.36 2.51 -14.58
C GLY A 308 -25.25 3.01 -13.42
N TYR A 309 -25.51 2.18 -12.40
CA TYR A 309 -26.29 2.58 -11.24
C TYR A 309 -25.67 3.80 -10.53
N LEU A 310 -26.46 4.87 -10.35
CA LEU A 310 -26.09 6.10 -9.65
C LEU A 310 -24.82 6.82 -10.16
N GLY A 311 -24.35 6.54 -11.38
CA GLY A 311 -23.08 7.08 -11.88
C GLY A 311 -21.85 6.51 -11.17
N LEU A 312 -22.00 5.39 -10.46
CA LEU A 312 -20.94 4.65 -9.81
C LEU A 312 -20.19 3.79 -10.84
N ASN A 313 -18.90 3.55 -10.59
CA ASN A 313 -18.07 2.71 -11.44
C ASN A 313 -17.51 1.49 -10.68
N PHE A 314 -18.00 0.30 -11.04
CA PHE A 314 -17.53 -0.98 -10.50
C PHE A 314 -16.83 -1.85 -11.56
N GLY A 315 -16.50 -1.28 -12.72
CA GLY A 315 -16.12 -2.03 -13.90
C GLY A 315 -17.31 -2.64 -14.65
N ASN A 316 -17.04 -3.14 -15.85
CA ASN A 316 -18.04 -3.74 -16.70
C ASN A 316 -17.54 -5.11 -17.23
N PRO A 317 -18.04 -6.24 -16.71
CA PRO A 317 -19.06 -6.36 -15.67
C PRO A 317 -18.56 -6.02 -14.25
N ALA A 318 -19.47 -5.71 -13.33
CA ALA A 318 -19.14 -5.25 -11.98
C ALA A 318 -18.26 -6.26 -11.21
N GLY A 319 -17.05 -5.83 -10.81
CA GLY A 319 -16.10 -6.63 -10.04
C GLY A 319 -15.54 -7.88 -10.73
N TYR A 320 -15.95 -8.16 -11.97
CA TYR A 320 -15.70 -9.45 -12.61
C TYR A 320 -14.19 -9.70 -12.80
N TYR A 321 -13.43 -8.70 -13.27
CA TYR A 321 -11.99 -8.79 -13.49
C TYR A 321 -11.26 -9.15 -12.20
N GLY A 322 -11.57 -8.44 -11.11
CA GLY A 322 -10.98 -8.73 -9.80
C GLY A 322 -11.33 -10.14 -9.31
N ILE A 323 -12.57 -10.59 -9.47
CA ILE A 323 -12.97 -11.96 -9.10
C ILE A 323 -12.23 -13.01 -9.94
N ARG A 324 -12.02 -12.77 -11.25
CA ARG A 324 -11.20 -13.65 -12.10
C ARG A 324 -9.73 -13.68 -11.65
N MET A 325 -9.18 -12.55 -11.19
CA MET A 325 -7.82 -12.50 -10.61
C MET A 325 -7.73 -13.31 -9.31
N LEU A 326 -8.70 -13.15 -8.39
CA LEU A 326 -8.76 -13.94 -7.15
C LEU A 326 -8.87 -15.44 -7.44
N ASP A 327 -9.73 -15.83 -8.38
CA ASP A 327 -9.89 -17.22 -8.81
C ASP A 327 -8.57 -17.81 -9.29
N GLN A 328 -7.84 -17.06 -10.13
CA GLN A 328 -6.54 -17.50 -10.64
C GLN A 328 -5.46 -17.55 -9.55
N ILE A 329 -5.43 -16.59 -8.61
CA ILE A 329 -4.50 -16.63 -7.45
C ILE A 329 -4.65 -17.95 -6.69
N LEU A 330 -5.89 -18.29 -6.34
CA LEU A 330 -6.19 -19.51 -5.59
C LEU A 330 -5.98 -20.78 -6.43
N ALA A 331 -6.27 -20.75 -7.73
CA ALA A 331 -6.03 -21.89 -8.63
C ALA A 331 -4.53 -22.19 -8.80
N LEU A 332 -3.68 -21.18 -8.70
CA LEU A 332 -2.22 -21.29 -8.71
C LEU A 332 -1.63 -21.57 -7.31
N GLY A 333 -2.48 -21.74 -6.30
CA GLY A 333 -2.07 -22.14 -4.95
C GLY A 333 -1.50 -21.01 -4.08
N ASN A 334 -1.70 -19.75 -4.46
CA ASN A 334 -1.22 -18.56 -3.73
C ASN A 334 0.26 -18.71 -3.27
N PRO A 335 1.22 -18.75 -4.21
CA PRO A 335 2.61 -19.09 -3.90
C PRO A 335 3.21 -18.13 -2.89
N THR A 336 4.00 -18.69 -1.95
CA THR A 336 4.79 -17.91 -1.00
C THR A 336 5.79 -17.01 -1.74
N ARG A 337 6.14 -15.88 -1.12
CA ARG A 337 7.12 -14.95 -1.68
C ARG A 337 8.47 -15.66 -1.89
N ALA A 338 8.91 -15.72 -3.15
CA ALA A 338 10.18 -16.29 -3.59
C ALA A 338 11.17 -15.19 -4.05
N GLY A 339 10.67 -13.99 -4.33
CA GLY A 339 11.47 -12.85 -4.75
C GLY A 339 10.65 -11.57 -4.75
N THR A 340 11.22 -10.52 -5.33
CA THR A 340 10.59 -9.20 -5.41
C THR A 340 10.76 -8.65 -6.82
N LEU A 341 9.72 -8.00 -7.32
CA LEU A 341 9.77 -7.04 -8.41
C LEU A 341 9.50 -5.66 -7.83
N ARG A 342 10.18 -4.63 -8.30
CA ARG A 342 9.98 -3.26 -7.82
C ARG A 342 9.15 -2.46 -8.81
N MET A 343 8.01 -1.98 -8.35
CA MET A 343 7.20 -0.99 -9.05
C MET A 343 7.49 0.39 -8.47
N THR A 344 8.04 1.29 -9.27
CA THR A 344 8.30 2.67 -8.86
C THR A 344 7.21 3.58 -9.41
N ALA A 345 6.36 4.10 -8.52
CA ALA A 345 5.42 5.17 -8.84
C ALA A 345 6.15 6.51 -8.81
N VAL A 346 6.36 7.11 -9.98
CA VAL A 346 6.98 8.42 -10.16
C VAL A 346 5.87 9.48 -10.19
N VAL A 347 5.77 10.26 -9.11
CA VAL A 347 4.73 11.26 -8.92
C VAL A 347 5.30 12.66 -9.13
N ALA A 348 4.75 13.40 -10.09
CA ALA A 348 5.05 14.82 -10.23
C ALA A 348 4.19 15.63 -9.24
N PRO A 349 4.78 16.44 -8.33
CA PRO A 349 4.00 17.23 -7.36
C PRO A 349 3.18 18.34 -8.02
N SER A 350 3.57 18.77 -9.21
CA SER A 350 2.86 19.75 -10.03
C SER A 350 3.17 19.52 -11.52
N ALA A 351 2.44 20.19 -12.41
CA ALA A 351 2.74 20.18 -13.83
C ALA A 351 2.36 21.50 -14.51
N VAL A 352 3.17 21.86 -15.51
CA VAL A 352 2.78 22.82 -16.54
C VAL A 352 1.96 22.05 -17.58
N VAL A 353 0.68 22.36 -17.69
CA VAL A 353 -0.29 21.61 -18.47
C VAL A 353 -0.78 22.45 -19.64
N THR A 354 -0.59 21.97 -20.86
CA THR A 354 -1.28 22.48 -22.04
C THR A 354 -2.53 21.63 -22.28
N ARG A 355 -3.71 22.24 -22.36
CA ARG A 355 -5.01 21.54 -22.52
C ARG A 355 -6.00 22.34 -23.40
N PRO A 356 -7.02 21.69 -24.00
CA PRO A 356 -7.98 22.38 -24.87
C PRO A 356 -9.04 23.14 -24.06
N THR A 357 -9.51 24.28 -24.59
CA THR A 357 -10.61 25.07 -24.00
C THR A 357 -11.92 24.94 -24.79
N LEU A 358 -13.07 25.13 -24.15
CA LEU A 358 -14.34 25.30 -24.88
C LEU A 358 -14.52 26.75 -25.35
N PRO A 359 -15.22 26.99 -26.48
CA PRO A 359 -15.87 26.00 -27.35
C PRO A 359 -15.00 25.50 -28.53
N ASN A 360 -13.83 26.09 -28.77
CA ASN A 360 -13.06 25.89 -30.01
C ASN A 360 -11.86 24.95 -29.89
N PHE A 361 -11.59 24.42 -28.69
CA PHE A 361 -10.41 23.62 -28.37
C PHE A 361 -9.08 24.37 -28.51
N ASP A 362 -9.11 25.71 -28.42
CA ASP A 362 -7.91 26.53 -28.39
C ASP A 362 -7.05 26.11 -27.18
N PRO A 363 -5.72 25.94 -27.34
CA PRO A 363 -4.86 25.51 -26.26
C PRO A 363 -4.71 26.60 -25.21
N GLU A 364 -4.84 26.23 -23.93
CA GLU A 364 -4.41 27.03 -22.78
C GLU A 364 -3.30 26.33 -22.02
N THR A 365 -2.42 27.11 -21.39
CA THR A 365 -1.40 26.62 -20.46
C THR A 365 -1.75 27.01 -19.03
N VAL A 366 -1.81 26.04 -18.15
CA VAL A 366 -2.10 26.21 -16.72
C VAL A 366 -1.07 25.47 -15.87
N ASN A 367 -0.86 25.94 -14.64
CA ASN A 367 -0.08 25.19 -13.66
C ASN A 367 -1.06 24.49 -12.73
N LEU A 368 -0.91 23.17 -12.59
CA LEU A 368 -1.77 22.35 -11.73
C LEU A 368 -0.90 21.61 -10.72
N ASP A 369 -1.41 21.49 -9.50
CA ASP A 369 -0.80 20.66 -8.46
C ASP A 369 -1.41 19.26 -8.50
N ILE A 370 -0.65 18.29 -8.02
CA ILE A 370 -1.15 16.92 -7.84
C ILE A 370 -2.30 16.91 -6.85
N ALA A 371 -3.34 16.12 -7.12
CA ALA A 371 -4.43 15.93 -6.19
C ALA A 371 -3.88 15.41 -4.83
N PRO A 372 -4.20 16.08 -3.70
CA PRO A 372 -3.61 15.74 -2.40
C PRO A 372 -3.90 14.30 -1.96
N GLU A 373 -5.02 13.72 -2.41
CA GLU A 373 -5.42 12.33 -2.12
C GLU A 373 -4.47 11.28 -2.70
N ILE A 374 -3.59 11.66 -3.64
CA ILE A 374 -2.56 10.77 -4.20
C ILE A 374 -1.43 10.55 -3.20
N LEU A 375 -1.03 11.59 -2.47
CA LEU A 375 0.09 11.58 -1.53
C LEU A 375 -0.34 11.48 -0.05
N ALA A 376 -1.63 11.68 0.23
CA ALA A 376 -2.20 11.54 1.57
C ALA A 376 -1.92 10.16 2.17
N ASP A 377 -1.73 10.15 3.50
CA ASP A 377 -1.52 8.94 4.30
C ASP A 377 -0.42 8.02 3.75
N ASP A 378 0.74 8.60 3.42
CA ASP A 378 1.87 7.88 2.83
C ASP A 378 1.47 7.19 1.51
N ALA A 379 0.77 7.93 0.65
CA ALA A 379 0.23 7.45 -0.61
C ALA A 379 -0.65 6.18 -0.49
N LYS A 380 -1.42 6.04 0.60
CA LYS A 380 -2.35 4.93 0.87
C LYS A 380 -3.15 4.54 -0.37
N ARG A 381 -3.67 5.54 -1.10
CA ARG A 381 -4.47 5.33 -2.30
C ARG A 381 -3.74 4.50 -3.35
N LEU A 382 -2.45 4.75 -3.61
CA LEU A 382 -1.66 4.03 -4.60
C LEU A 382 -1.42 2.57 -4.20
N HIS A 383 -1.16 2.34 -2.91
CA HIS A 383 -1.04 0.98 -2.35
C HIS A 383 -2.37 0.21 -2.41
N MET A 384 -3.48 0.87 -2.10
CA MET A 384 -4.82 0.28 -2.15
C MET A 384 -5.21 -0.15 -3.56
N VAL A 385 -5.07 0.73 -4.55
CA VAL A 385 -5.52 0.44 -5.93
C VAL A 385 -4.70 -0.63 -6.63
N THR A 386 -3.44 -0.81 -6.21
CA THR A 386 -2.56 -1.85 -6.73
C THR A 386 -2.61 -3.15 -5.92
N ARG A 387 -3.31 -3.20 -4.77
CA ARG A 387 -3.29 -4.36 -3.85
C ARG A 387 -3.53 -5.68 -4.57
N LEU A 388 -4.70 -5.86 -5.20
CA LEU A 388 -5.04 -7.09 -5.91
C LEU A 388 -4.08 -7.40 -7.07
N PHE A 389 -3.68 -6.37 -7.84
CA PHE A 389 -2.73 -6.53 -8.92
C PHE A 389 -1.40 -7.14 -8.44
N ARG A 390 -0.86 -6.66 -7.32
CA ARG A 390 0.40 -7.18 -6.75
C ARG A 390 0.27 -8.63 -6.29
N HIS A 391 -0.84 -9.02 -5.65
CA HIS A 391 -1.11 -10.43 -5.30
C HIS A 391 -1.23 -11.30 -6.53
N TRP A 392 -1.90 -10.80 -7.57
CA TRP A 392 -2.09 -11.54 -8.81
C TRP A 392 -0.78 -11.73 -9.57
N VAL A 393 0.06 -10.69 -9.70
CA VAL A 393 1.40 -10.81 -10.29
C VAL A 393 2.25 -11.81 -9.51
N GLN A 394 2.20 -11.80 -8.17
CA GLN A 394 2.89 -12.80 -7.35
C GLN A 394 2.43 -14.22 -7.68
N ALA A 395 1.13 -14.45 -7.87
CA ALA A 395 0.62 -15.77 -8.21
C ALA A 395 1.07 -16.23 -9.60
N ILE A 396 0.89 -15.41 -10.64
CA ILE A 396 1.20 -15.80 -12.03
C ILE A 396 2.71 -15.92 -12.31
N THR A 397 3.56 -15.32 -11.47
CA THR A 397 5.02 -15.46 -11.53
C THR A 397 5.56 -16.60 -10.66
N GLY A 398 4.71 -17.28 -9.90
CA GLY A 398 5.14 -18.33 -8.98
C GLY A 398 5.86 -17.82 -7.72
N GLY A 399 5.67 -16.55 -7.34
CA GLY A 399 6.15 -16.01 -6.06
C GLY A 399 6.91 -14.68 -6.12
N LEU A 400 6.99 -13.98 -7.25
CA LEU A 400 7.61 -12.65 -7.29
C LEU A 400 6.64 -11.59 -6.78
N HIS A 401 6.87 -11.10 -5.57
CA HIS A 401 6.04 -10.07 -4.96
C HIS A 401 6.35 -8.69 -5.53
N VAL A 402 5.33 -7.92 -5.92
CA VAL A 402 5.53 -6.54 -6.40
C VAL A 402 5.58 -5.58 -5.21
N GLU A 403 6.78 -5.06 -4.92
CA GLU A 403 7.00 -3.99 -3.94
C GLU A 403 6.76 -2.63 -4.62
N LEU A 404 5.81 -1.86 -4.09
CA LEU A 404 5.52 -0.50 -4.59
C LEU A 404 6.39 0.51 -3.82
N GLU A 405 7.21 1.26 -4.56
CA GLU A 405 7.99 2.40 -4.07
C GLU A 405 7.42 3.69 -4.68
N VAL A 406 7.08 4.67 -3.85
CA VAL A 406 6.59 5.98 -4.31
C VAL A 406 7.74 6.97 -4.30
N TYR A 407 8.09 7.48 -5.48
CA TYR A 407 9.10 8.52 -5.67
C TYR A 407 8.41 9.82 -6.11
N VAL A 408 8.45 10.83 -5.24
CA VAL A 408 7.97 12.18 -5.57
C VAL A 408 9.11 12.97 -6.17
N MET A 409 8.90 13.51 -7.37
CA MET A 409 9.90 14.32 -8.08
C MET A 409 10.16 15.65 -7.37
N ASP A 410 11.40 16.14 -7.43
CA ASP A 410 11.76 17.47 -6.93
C ASP A 410 11.17 18.61 -7.79
N GLN A 411 10.84 18.33 -9.05
CA GLN A 411 10.37 19.31 -10.03
C GLN A 411 9.02 18.88 -10.60
N GLY A 412 8.25 19.86 -11.06
CA GLY A 412 7.01 19.60 -11.78
C GLY A 412 7.24 18.96 -13.16
N ALA A 413 6.23 18.27 -13.66
CA ALA A 413 6.22 17.70 -15.00
C ALA A 413 5.70 18.68 -16.06
N THR A 414 5.74 18.26 -17.33
CA THR A 414 4.99 18.90 -18.41
C THR A 414 3.95 17.91 -18.91
N VAL A 415 2.70 18.35 -19.07
CA VAL A 415 1.61 17.56 -19.65
C VAL A 415 1.11 18.29 -20.88
N ASN A 416 1.03 17.58 -22.00
CA ASN A 416 0.53 18.15 -23.25
C ASN A 416 -0.63 17.30 -23.77
N PHE A 417 -1.44 17.91 -24.63
CA PHE A 417 -2.51 17.22 -25.33
C PHE A 417 -2.27 17.16 -26.83
N THR A 418 -2.87 16.17 -27.48
CA THR A 418 -2.95 16.06 -28.94
C THR A 418 -4.37 15.67 -29.32
N GLU A 419 -4.96 16.38 -30.29
CA GLU A 419 -6.29 16.09 -30.79
C GLU A 419 -6.27 14.93 -31.79
N GLN A 420 -7.22 14.01 -31.64
CA GLN A 420 -7.50 12.91 -32.57
C GLN A 420 -8.97 12.97 -33.04
N PRO A 421 -9.33 12.21 -34.10
CA PRO A 421 -10.72 12.05 -34.55
C PRO A 421 -11.58 11.31 -33.51
N GLY A 422 -12.07 12.02 -32.49
CA GLY A 422 -13.02 11.52 -31.49
C GLY A 422 -12.51 11.59 -30.04
N TRP A 423 -11.22 11.83 -29.84
CA TRP A 423 -10.64 11.93 -28.51
C TRP A 423 -9.45 12.91 -28.46
N PHE A 424 -9.00 13.23 -27.25
CA PHE A 424 -7.74 13.90 -26.96
C PHE A 424 -6.83 12.92 -26.23
N ASN A 425 -5.58 12.81 -26.67
CA ASN A 425 -4.53 12.20 -25.86
C ASN A 425 -3.99 13.29 -24.93
N THR A 426 -3.88 13.03 -23.63
CA THR A 426 -3.26 13.93 -22.67
C THR A 426 -2.26 13.16 -21.81
N TYR A 427 -0.97 13.39 -22.07
CA TYR A 427 0.09 12.62 -21.44
C TYR A 427 1.18 13.51 -20.86
N PRO A 428 1.75 13.13 -19.71
CA PRO A 428 2.98 13.74 -19.24
C PRO A 428 4.15 13.38 -20.16
N ASP A 429 5.20 14.21 -20.13
CA ASP A 429 6.53 13.82 -20.60
C ASP A 429 7.13 12.77 -19.65
N TYR A 430 6.63 11.55 -19.77
CA TYR A 430 6.98 10.43 -18.91
C TYR A 430 8.46 10.05 -19.03
N GLN A 431 9.08 10.30 -20.19
CA GLN A 431 10.50 10.04 -20.40
C GLN A 431 11.35 10.98 -19.54
N ALA A 432 11.02 12.27 -19.53
CA ALA A 432 11.68 13.23 -18.63
C ALA A 432 11.44 12.88 -17.16
N MET A 433 10.24 12.44 -16.80
CA MET A 433 9.93 11.99 -15.44
C MET A 433 10.80 10.79 -15.01
N ILE A 434 10.90 9.74 -15.84
CA ILE A 434 11.76 8.57 -15.56
C ILE A 434 13.24 8.99 -15.47
N GLN A 435 13.70 9.86 -16.37
CA GLN A 435 15.10 10.35 -16.36
C GLN A 435 15.46 11.18 -15.12
N SER A 436 14.46 11.76 -14.44
CA SER A 436 14.65 12.49 -13.19
C SER A 436 14.87 11.58 -11.97
N VAL A 437 14.57 10.28 -12.10
CA VAL A 437 14.68 9.33 -10.99
C VAL A 437 16.15 9.01 -10.74
N PRO A 438 16.64 9.07 -9.49
CA PRO A 438 18.01 8.72 -9.15
C PRO A 438 18.37 7.31 -9.59
N ALA A 439 19.59 7.13 -10.09
CA ALA A 439 20.09 5.82 -10.56
C ALA A 439 19.99 4.71 -9.48
N SER A 440 20.06 5.06 -8.19
CA SER A 440 19.89 4.12 -7.09
C SER A 440 18.50 3.49 -7.02
N ILE A 441 17.46 4.20 -7.46
CA ILE A 441 16.09 3.69 -7.57
C ILE A 441 15.93 3.06 -8.96
N ALA A 442 16.21 3.83 -10.01
CA ALA A 442 15.96 3.46 -11.39
C ALA A 442 16.65 2.15 -11.81
N ASN A 443 17.86 1.86 -11.31
CA ASN A 443 18.55 0.60 -11.64
C ASN A 443 17.87 -0.64 -11.03
N THR A 444 17.05 -0.45 -9.99
CA THR A 444 16.32 -1.53 -9.31
C THR A 444 14.84 -1.60 -9.68
N THR A 445 14.35 -0.69 -10.52
CA THR A 445 12.95 -0.62 -10.93
C THR A 445 12.66 -1.61 -12.05
N ASP A 446 11.64 -2.46 -11.86
CA ASP A 446 11.11 -3.40 -12.86
C ASP A 446 9.87 -2.84 -13.57
N PHE A 447 8.98 -2.17 -12.82
CA PHE A 447 7.79 -1.48 -13.35
C PHE A 447 7.88 0.01 -13.10
N TRP A 448 7.61 0.82 -14.13
CA TRP A 448 7.37 2.24 -13.96
C TRP A 448 5.88 2.51 -13.88
N TRP A 449 5.47 3.40 -12.97
CA TRP A 449 4.12 3.95 -12.95
C TRP A 449 4.17 5.46 -12.83
N ILE A 450 3.66 6.15 -13.83
CA ILE A 450 3.81 7.59 -13.99
C ILE A 450 2.49 8.24 -13.61
N ILE A 451 2.56 9.21 -12.69
CA ILE A 451 1.41 9.94 -12.17
C ILE A 451 1.72 11.44 -12.22
N ALA A 452 0.90 12.17 -12.96
CA ALA A 452 1.02 13.63 -13.09
C ALA A 452 -0.37 14.30 -12.93
N PRO A 453 -0.41 15.61 -12.64
CA PRO A 453 -1.67 16.36 -12.64
C PRO A 453 -2.43 16.24 -13.95
N SER A 454 -3.74 16.00 -13.86
CA SER A 454 -4.59 15.76 -15.03
C SER A 454 -4.68 16.94 -15.97
N GLY A 455 -4.43 16.66 -17.26
CA GLY A 455 -4.69 17.60 -18.34
C GLY A 455 -6.16 17.73 -18.74
N VAL A 456 -7.05 16.91 -18.16
CA VAL A 456 -8.48 16.89 -18.49
C VAL A 456 -9.21 18.03 -17.78
N PRO A 457 -9.81 19.00 -18.51
CA PRO A 457 -10.59 20.06 -17.89
C PRO A 457 -11.90 19.52 -17.28
N GLY A 458 -12.13 19.78 -15.99
CA GLY A 458 -13.33 19.27 -15.30
C GLY A 458 -13.33 17.75 -15.32
N ASP A 459 -14.39 17.12 -15.81
CA ASP A 459 -14.49 15.68 -16.08
C ASP A 459 -14.46 15.31 -17.58
N GLY A 460 -14.16 16.30 -18.44
CA GLY A 460 -14.25 16.21 -19.89
C GLY A 460 -15.64 16.52 -20.46
N THR A 461 -16.66 16.78 -19.62
CA THR A 461 -18.02 17.09 -20.09
C THR A 461 -18.04 18.31 -21.00
N GLY A 462 -18.80 18.22 -22.08
CA GLY A 462 -19.03 19.31 -23.04
C GLY A 462 -18.06 19.36 -24.21
N TYR A 463 -16.97 18.59 -24.18
CA TYR A 463 -15.99 18.54 -25.28
C TYR A 463 -16.44 17.67 -26.47
N GLY A 464 -17.42 16.78 -26.29
CA GLY A 464 -17.89 15.88 -27.35
C GLY A 464 -16.81 14.93 -27.89
N LYS A 465 -15.74 14.73 -27.11
CA LYS A 465 -14.58 13.89 -27.37
C LYS A 465 -14.14 13.25 -26.04
N ASP A 466 -13.66 12.02 -26.10
CA ASP A 466 -13.07 11.36 -24.93
C ASP A 466 -11.68 11.93 -24.61
N PHE A 467 -11.25 11.79 -23.36
CA PHE A 467 -9.87 12.08 -22.97
C PHE A 467 -9.18 10.78 -22.59
N ILE A 468 -8.06 10.49 -23.26
CA ILE A 468 -7.18 9.38 -22.95
C ILE A 468 -6.01 9.94 -22.15
N SER A 469 -6.04 9.70 -20.84
CA SER A 469 -5.04 10.19 -19.88
C SER A 469 -4.29 9.08 -19.14
N GLY A 470 -4.59 7.83 -19.47
CA GLY A 470 -3.90 6.65 -18.97
C GLY A 470 -3.62 5.65 -20.09
N GLY A 471 -2.81 4.65 -19.78
CA GLY A 471 -2.45 3.60 -20.72
C GLY A 471 -1.17 2.87 -20.31
N MET A 472 -0.64 2.07 -21.23
CA MET A 472 0.64 1.41 -21.08
C MET A 472 1.59 1.73 -22.23
N THR A 473 2.88 1.85 -21.90
CA THR A 473 3.98 1.90 -22.87
C THR A 473 5.21 1.17 -22.31
N GLY A 474 6.35 1.25 -23.01
CA GLY A 474 7.65 0.84 -22.49
C GLY A 474 8.60 2.02 -22.32
N ASP A 475 9.59 1.89 -21.44
CA ASP A 475 10.61 2.92 -21.20
C ASP A 475 11.76 2.91 -22.23
N GLY A 476 11.64 2.08 -23.27
CA GLY A 476 12.69 1.84 -24.26
C GLY A 476 13.74 0.81 -23.85
N THR A 477 13.69 0.31 -22.61
CA THR A 477 14.59 -0.69 -22.01
C THR A 477 13.87 -2.03 -21.80
N GLY A 478 12.67 -2.17 -22.35
CA GLY A 478 11.86 -3.37 -22.17
C GLY A 478 11.15 -3.43 -20.82
N ARG A 479 11.23 -2.37 -20.01
CA ARG A 479 10.44 -2.29 -18.78
C ARG A 479 9.07 -1.70 -19.07
N PRO A 480 8.00 -2.28 -18.49
CA PRO A 480 6.65 -1.75 -18.56
C PRO A 480 6.52 -0.36 -17.91
N VAL A 481 5.73 0.51 -18.52
CA VAL A 481 5.38 1.84 -18.01
C VAL A 481 3.87 1.99 -18.00
N PHE A 482 3.28 2.04 -16.81
CA PHE A 482 1.89 2.47 -16.62
C PHE A 482 1.86 4.00 -16.65
N LEU A 483 0.98 4.57 -17.48
CA LEU A 483 0.74 6.00 -17.56
C LEU A 483 -0.63 6.29 -16.95
N SER A 484 -0.70 7.33 -16.14
CA SER A 484 -1.96 7.81 -15.58
C SER A 484 -1.83 9.27 -15.17
N ASP A 485 -2.97 9.96 -15.10
CA ASP A 485 -3.08 11.18 -14.32
C ASP A 485 -3.64 10.90 -12.91
N ASP A 486 -3.54 11.88 -12.04
CA ASP A 486 -4.12 11.82 -10.69
C ASP A 486 -5.66 11.72 -10.69
N ALA A 487 -6.32 12.37 -11.66
CA ALA A 487 -7.76 12.35 -11.81
C ALA A 487 -8.29 10.91 -11.97
N TRP A 488 -7.54 10.03 -12.62
CA TRP A 488 -7.87 8.60 -12.78
C TRP A 488 -8.14 7.88 -11.45
N PHE A 489 -7.60 8.39 -10.34
CA PHE A 489 -7.74 7.82 -8.99
C PHE A 489 -8.57 8.68 -8.03
N THR A 490 -8.97 9.88 -8.44
CA THR A 490 -9.73 10.80 -7.57
C THR A 490 -11.15 11.05 -8.09
N ARG A 491 -11.39 10.98 -9.40
CA ARG A 491 -12.72 11.18 -10.00
C ARG A 491 -12.97 10.35 -11.26
N LYS A 492 -14.23 10.06 -11.53
CA LYS A 492 -14.64 9.34 -12.75
C LYS A 492 -14.57 10.28 -13.97
N PRO A 493 -13.99 9.86 -15.11
CA PRO A 493 -14.21 10.54 -16.37
C PRO A 493 -15.65 10.32 -16.84
N VAL A 494 -16.15 11.23 -17.69
CA VAL A 494 -17.57 11.27 -18.10
C VAL A 494 -18.10 9.95 -18.69
N HIS A 495 -17.26 9.15 -19.35
CA HIS A 495 -17.66 7.86 -19.94
C HIS A 495 -17.71 6.70 -18.93
N LEU A 496 -17.17 6.87 -17.73
CA LEU A 496 -17.17 5.85 -16.66
C LEU A 496 -18.13 6.14 -15.52
N GLY A 497 -18.65 7.36 -15.41
CA GLY A 497 -19.57 7.75 -14.34
C GLY A 497 -19.49 9.23 -14.03
N SER A 498 -19.83 9.61 -12.80
CA SER A 498 -19.83 11.02 -12.39
C SER A 498 -19.36 11.24 -10.95
N GLY A 499 -18.63 12.33 -10.73
CA GLY A 499 -18.14 12.73 -9.41
C GLY A 499 -16.88 11.98 -8.95
N PRO A 500 -16.49 12.18 -7.68
CA PRO A 500 -15.31 11.56 -7.11
C PRO A 500 -15.46 10.04 -6.99
N TYR A 501 -14.33 9.35 -6.93
CA TYR A 501 -14.30 7.93 -6.59
C TYR A 501 -14.40 7.72 -5.08
N SER A 502 -15.26 6.80 -4.64
CA SER A 502 -15.12 6.16 -3.33
C SER A 502 -13.99 5.13 -3.32
N GLU A 503 -13.48 4.76 -2.14
CA GLU A 503 -12.50 3.68 -2.01
C GLU A 503 -13.05 2.34 -2.51
N ILE A 504 -14.33 2.05 -2.27
CA ILE A 504 -15.01 0.86 -2.78
C ILE A 504 -14.98 0.81 -4.31
N GLU A 505 -15.35 1.90 -5.00
CA GLU A 505 -15.28 1.95 -6.46
C GLU A 505 -13.86 1.74 -6.98
N LEU A 506 -12.85 2.32 -6.33
CA LEU A 506 -11.46 2.13 -6.73
C LEU A 506 -10.99 0.68 -6.56
N ARG A 507 -11.32 0.04 -5.44
CA ARG A 507 -10.99 -1.36 -5.19
C ARG A 507 -11.68 -2.32 -6.17
N MET A 508 -12.81 -1.90 -6.76
CA MET A 508 -13.54 -2.67 -7.77
C MET A 508 -13.00 -2.42 -9.19
N TYR A 509 -12.79 -1.16 -9.57
CA TYR A 509 -12.45 -0.77 -10.94
C TYR A 509 -10.96 -0.84 -11.25
N GLN A 510 -10.09 -0.39 -10.34
CA GLN A 510 -8.66 -0.27 -10.65
C GLN A 510 -7.96 -1.61 -10.95
N PRO A 511 -8.33 -2.76 -10.34
CA PRO A 511 -7.79 -4.05 -10.77
C PRO A 511 -8.04 -4.37 -12.24
N MET A 512 -9.21 -3.98 -12.79
CA MET A 512 -9.51 -4.13 -14.22
C MET A 512 -8.52 -3.31 -15.05
N TRP A 513 -8.31 -2.04 -14.69
CA TRP A 513 -7.40 -1.16 -15.42
C TRP A 513 -5.95 -1.66 -15.37
N PHE A 514 -5.42 -1.99 -14.18
CA PHE A 514 -4.06 -2.52 -14.08
C PHE A 514 -3.87 -3.84 -14.83
N GLN A 515 -4.87 -4.74 -14.77
CA GLN A 515 -4.82 -5.98 -15.52
C GLN A 515 -4.81 -5.70 -17.02
N HIS A 516 -5.73 -4.86 -17.52
CA HIS A 516 -5.80 -4.45 -18.93
C HIS A 516 -4.45 -3.94 -19.43
N GLU A 517 -3.92 -2.93 -18.75
CA GLU A 517 -2.68 -2.30 -19.15
C GLU A 517 -1.56 -3.33 -19.14
N PHE A 518 -1.36 -4.04 -18.03
CA PHE A 518 -0.29 -5.02 -17.90
C PHE A 518 -0.30 -6.10 -18.99
N MET A 519 -1.48 -6.52 -19.46
CA MET A 519 -1.58 -7.54 -20.49
C MET A 519 -1.05 -7.09 -21.86
N HIS A 520 -1.07 -5.80 -22.20
CA HIS A 520 -0.36 -5.30 -23.38
C HIS A 520 1.14 -5.64 -23.34
N HIS A 521 1.78 -5.43 -22.19
CA HIS A 521 3.19 -5.76 -22.03
C HIS A 521 3.45 -7.26 -22.06
N VAL A 522 2.59 -8.06 -21.41
CA VAL A 522 2.68 -9.52 -21.45
C VAL A 522 2.58 -10.01 -22.90
N PHE A 523 1.57 -9.58 -23.67
CA PHE A 523 1.41 -10.03 -25.05
C PHE A 523 2.52 -9.54 -25.98
N GLY A 524 3.00 -8.31 -25.78
CA GLY A 524 4.16 -7.78 -26.50
C GLY A 524 5.47 -8.54 -26.20
N THR A 525 5.56 -9.20 -25.04
CA THR A 525 6.74 -9.98 -24.63
C THR A 525 6.83 -11.33 -25.33
N TRP A 526 5.68 -11.99 -25.59
CA TRP A 526 5.61 -13.26 -26.33
C TRP A 526 4.77 -13.15 -27.61
N PRO A 527 5.23 -12.39 -28.61
CA PRO A 527 4.46 -12.14 -29.84
C PRO A 527 4.20 -13.42 -30.65
N GLN A 528 4.98 -14.49 -30.45
CA GLN A 528 4.77 -15.78 -31.10
C GLN A 528 3.42 -16.43 -30.79
N PHE A 529 2.77 -16.04 -29.69
CA PHE A 529 1.44 -16.54 -29.36
C PHE A 529 0.31 -15.81 -30.11
N GLY A 530 0.62 -14.70 -30.79
CA GLY A 530 -0.34 -13.93 -31.55
C GLY A 530 -1.50 -13.37 -30.71
N LEU A 531 -1.27 -13.11 -29.42
CA LEU A 531 -2.29 -12.69 -28.46
C LEU A 531 -2.67 -11.21 -28.59
N GLU A 532 -1.79 -10.40 -29.19
CA GLU A 532 -2.09 -9.02 -29.63
C GLU A 532 -1.40 -8.73 -30.97
N ALA A 533 -1.80 -9.43 -32.03
CA ALA A 533 -1.28 -9.16 -33.37
C ALA A 533 -1.82 -7.83 -33.93
N GLN A 534 -3.02 -7.45 -33.51
CA GLN A 534 -3.59 -6.11 -33.69
C GLN A 534 -3.91 -5.52 -32.32
N SER A 535 -3.75 -4.21 -32.17
CA SER A 535 -4.01 -3.52 -30.90
C SER A 535 -5.42 -3.83 -30.41
N HIS A 536 -5.53 -4.26 -29.16
CA HIS A 536 -6.80 -4.60 -28.51
C HIS A 536 -7.65 -5.67 -29.24
N GLN A 537 -7.05 -6.56 -30.02
CA GLN A 537 -7.79 -7.56 -30.80
C GLN A 537 -8.71 -8.45 -29.97
N TRP A 538 -8.40 -8.65 -28.68
CA TRP A 538 -9.18 -9.50 -27.77
C TRP A 538 -10.60 -8.96 -27.50
N PHE A 539 -10.92 -7.71 -27.82
CA PHE A 539 -12.32 -7.26 -27.79
C PHE A 539 -13.17 -7.94 -28.87
N ASP A 540 -12.56 -8.40 -29.96
CA ASP A 540 -13.25 -9.22 -30.96
C ASP A 540 -13.13 -10.70 -30.61
N ARG A 541 -14.24 -11.26 -30.10
CA ARG A 541 -14.35 -12.69 -29.75
C ARG A 541 -14.04 -13.63 -30.92
N GLY A 542 -14.20 -13.17 -32.17
CA GLY A 542 -13.87 -13.92 -33.38
C GLY A 542 -12.37 -14.12 -33.59
N THR A 543 -11.52 -13.33 -32.92
CA THR A 543 -10.06 -13.45 -32.99
C THR A 543 -9.47 -14.37 -31.92
N TRP A 544 -10.28 -14.82 -30.97
CA TRP A 544 -9.78 -15.63 -29.86
C TRP A 544 -9.35 -17.02 -30.33
N PRO A 545 -8.26 -17.57 -29.77
CA PRO A 545 -7.91 -18.97 -29.96
C PRO A 545 -9.12 -19.89 -29.66
N GLU A 546 -9.31 -20.93 -30.46
CA GLU A 546 -10.46 -21.83 -30.35
C GLU A 546 -10.54 -22.52 -28.98
N ASP A 547 -9.40 -22.73 -28.34
CA ASP A 547 -9.31 -23.34 -27.01
C ASP A 547 -9.64 -22.37 -25.87
N PHE A 548 -9.82 -21.07 -26.13
CA PHE A 548 -10.15 -20.09 -25.08
C PHE A 548 -11.64 -20.10 -24.75
N VAL A 549 -11.95 -20.22 -23.46
CA VAL A 549 -13.31 -20.22 -22.92
C VAL A 549 -13.59 -18.89 -22.22
N GLY A 550 -14.69 -18.25 -22.60
CA GLY A 550 -15.05 -16.93 -22.07
C GLY A 550 -15.65 -16.01 -23.12
N VAL A 551 -16.06 -14.83 -22.67
CA VAL A 551 -16.54 -13.72 -23.53
C VAL A 551 -16.10 -12.35 -23.04
N ASN A 552 -15.71 -12.22 -21.77
CA ASN A 552 -15.20 -10.98 -21.22
C ASN A 552 -13.68 -10.93 -21.38
N GLU A 553 -13.13 -9.75 -21.54
CA GLU A 553 -11.69 -9.56 -21.75
C GLU A 553 -10.82 -10.19 -20.64
N SER A 554 -11.23 -10.15 -19.37
CA SER A 554 -10.52 -10.89 -18.31
C SER A 554 -10.48 -12.40 -18.55
N ASP A 555 -11.51 -13.02 -19.15
CA ASP A 555 -11.45 -14.44 -19.48
C ASP A 555 -10.31 -14.72 -20.48
N TYR A 556 -10.14 -13.85 -21.49
CA TYR A 556 -9.04 -13.92 -22.44
C TYR A 556 -7.69 -13.87 -21.73
N TYR A 557 -7.54 -12.97 -20.76
CA TYR A 557 -6.30 -12.80 -20.00
C TYR A 557 -5.97 -14.03 -19.15
N ILE A 558 -6.96 -14.57 -18.42
CA ILE A 558 -6.75 -15.78 -17.60
C ILE A 558 -6.37 -16.97 -18.49
N GLU A 559 -7.07 -17.15 -19.62
CA GLU A 559 -6.82 -18.24 -20.56
C GLU A 559 -5.46 -18.10 -21.24
N ALA A 560 -5.09 -16.88 -21.63
CA ALA A 560 -3.77 -16.59 -22.20
C ALA A 560 -2.66 -16.93 -21.21
N ILE A 561 -2.79 -16.50 -19.96
CA ILE A 561 -1.78 -16.80 -18.94
C ILE A 561 -1.68 -18.32 -18.73
N ASN A 562 -2.80 -18.97 -18.44
CA ASN A 562 -2.83 -20.39 -18.09
C ASN A 562 -2.35 -21.30 -19.24
N LYS A 563 -2.74 -20.98 -20.48
CA LYS A 563 -2.55 -21.88 -21.62
C LYS A 563 -1.36 -21.52 -22.50
N ARG A 564 -0.81 -20.32 -22.37
CA ARG A 564 0.34 -19.86 -23.18
C ARG A 564 1.50 -19.37 -22.31
N ILE A 565 1.25 -18.46 -21.38
CA ILE A 565 2.32 -17.72 -20.70
C ILE A 565 3.02 -18.52 -19.59
N LEU A 566 2.29 -19.29 -18.77
CA LEU A 566 2.91 -20.06 -17.68
C LEU A 566 3.92 -21.11 -18.17
N GLY A 567 3.79 -21.59 -19.40
CA GLY A 567 4.73 -22.51 -20.04
C GLY A 567 5.70 -21.84 -21.03
N ALA A 568 5.75 -20.50 -21.07
CA ALA A 568 6.54 -19.78 -22.05
C ALA A 568 8.04 -19.76 -21.71
N THR A 569 8.86 -19.43 -22.71
CA THR A 569 10.30 -19.21 -22.56
C THR A 569 10.69 -17.88 -23.21
N PRO A 570 11.39 -16.97 -22.51
CA PRO A 570 11.68 -17.02 -21.06
C PRO A 570 10.38 -17.09 -20.25
N SER A 571 10.49 -17.56 -19.00
CA SER A 571 9.35 -17.61 -18.09
C SER A 571 8.84 -16.21 -17.78
N LEU A 572 7.58 -16.10 -17.32
CA LEU A 572 7.00 -14.81 -16.94
C LEU A 572 7.83 -14.10 -15.85
N ALA A 573 8.32 -14.86 -14.86
CA ALA A 573 9.15 -14.32 -13.80
C ALA A 573 10.45 -13.69 -14.32
N GLU A 574 11.15 -14.38 -15.23
CA GLU A 574 12.38 -13.87 -15.85
C GLU A 574 12.12 -12.66 -16.75
N ALA A 575 11.00 -12.66 -17.49
CA ALA A 575 10.71 -11.62 -18.47
C ALA A 575 10.24 -10.30 -17.84
N LEU A 576 9.67 -10.34 -16.63
CA LEU A 576 9.24 -9.13 -15.92
C LEU A 576 10.38 -8.44 -15.17
N GLN A 577 11.49 -9.14 -14.91
CA GLN A 577 12.66 -8.53 -14.29
C GLN A 577 13.33 -7.56 -15.26
N ALA A 578 13.79 -6.44 -14.73
CA ALA A 578 14.59 -5.48 -15.44
C ALA A 578 15.80 -6.15 -16.11
N PRO A 579 16.04 -5.95 -17.42
CA PRO A 579 17.23 -6.50 -18.06
C PRO A 579 18.51 -5.89 -17.51
N ASP A 580 19.54 -6.72 -17.37
CA ASP A 580 20.89 -6.26 -17.08
C ASP A 580 21.53 -5.67 -18.34
N TYR A 581 22.17 -4.51 -18.17
CA TYR A 581 22.83 -3.80 -19.26
C TYR A 581 24.32 -3.69 -19.02
N ALA A 582 25.11 -3.94 -20.06
CA ALA A 582 26.55 -3.75 -20.00
C ALA A 582 26.92 -2.27 -19.87
N ASP A 583 27.86 -1.98 -18.96
CA ASP A 583 28.59 -0.71 -18.96
C ASP A 583 29.68 -0.76 -20.04
N MET A 584 29.48 -0.03 -21.13
CA MET A 584 30.38 -0.08 -22.29
C MET A 584 31.77 0.49 -22.00
N ALA A 585 31.97 1.22 -20.89
CA ALA A 585 33.29 1.69 -20.49
C ALA A 585 34.20 0.52 -20.08
N SER A 586 33.62 -0.58 -19.62
CA SER A 586 34.34 -1.78 -19.16
C SER A 586 34.00 -3.05 -19.95
N PHE A 587 32.94 -3.02 -20.75
CA PHE A 587 32.48 -4.19 -21.49
C PHE A 587 33.41 -4.58 -22.66
N PRO A 588 33.79 -5.86 -22.80
CA PRO A 588 34.61 -6.32 -23.91
C PRO A 588 33.82 -6.27 -25.23
N VAL A 589 34.08 -5.25 -26.06
CA VAL A 589 33.42 -5.06 -27.37
C VAL A 589 33.52 -6.26 -28.31
N ALA A 590 34.53 -7.12 -28.12
CA ALA A 590 34.69 -8.39 -28.83
C ALA A 590 33.57 -9.41 -28.55
N LYS A 591 32.72 -9.20 -27.54
CA LYS A 591 31.52 -10.02 -27.30
C LYS A 591 30.33 -9.62 -28.16
N LEU A 592 30.32 -8.43 -28.77
CA LEU A 592 29.21 -7.91 -29.56
C LEU A 592 29.02 -8.56 -30.93
N PRO A 593 30.06 -9.01 -31.66
CA PRO A 593 29.86 -9.67 -32.95
C PRO A 593 28.93 -10.88 -32.87
N GLY A 594 28.03 -10.99 -33.85
CA GLY A 594 26.99 -12.01 -33.87
C GLY A 594 25.83 -11.65 -34.78
N SER A 595 24.90 -12.57 -34.96
CA SER A 595 23.62 -12.29 -35.61
C SER A 595 22.54 -12.00 -34.59
N TYR A 596 21.66 -11.06 -34.93
CA TYR A 596 20.60 -10.53 -34.09
C TYR A 596 19.31 -10.38 -34.90
N GLN A 597 18.17 -10.52 -34.21
CA GLN A 597 16.85 -10.52 -34.83
C GLN A 597 15.81 -9.80 -33.97
N ARG A 598 15.08 -8.84 -34.56
CA ARG A 598 13.89 -8.24 -33.96
C ARG A 598 12.65 -9.04 -34.37
N ASN A 599 11.88 -9.51 -33.38
CA ASN A 599 10.69 -10.32 -33.63
C ASN A 599 9.41 -9.49 -33.44
N PRO A 600 8.40 -9.67 -34.33
CA PRO A 600 8.44 -10.46 -35.57
C PRO A 600 9.37 -9.85 -36.64
N VAL A 601 9.90 -10.70 -37.52
CA VAL A 601 10.67 -10.25 -38.69
C VAL A 601 9.69 -9.86 -39.79
N GLU A 602 9.53 -8.55 -39.98
CA GLU A 602 8.60 -7.99 -40.96
C GLU A 602 9.34 -7.55 -42.23
N ASN A 603 10.64 -7.25 -42.11
CA ASN A 603 11.48 -6.83 -43.22
C ASN A 603 12.98 -7.11 -42.93
N ALA A 604 13.84 -6.81 -43.92
CA ALA A 604 15.27 -7.08 -43.85
C ALA A 604 16.09 -6.17 -42.90
N PHE A 605 15.48 -5.15 -42.28
CA PHE A 605 16.08 -4.35 -41.21
C PHE A 605 15.91 -5.01 -39.83
N HIS A 606 15.05 -6.02 -39.71
CA HIS A 606 14.86 -6.77 -38.45
C HIS A 606 15.86 -7.92 -38.30
N GLN A 607 16.77 -8.09 -39.26
CA GLN A 607 17.85 -9.08 -39.22
C GLN A 607 19.16 -8.35 -39.39
N VAL A 608 20.04 -8.52 -38.40
CA VAL A 608 21.26 -7.72 -38.26
C VAL A 608 22.42 -8.63 -37.94
N THR A 609 23.59 -8.33 -38.51
CA THR A 609 24.86 -8.90 -38.10
C THR A 609 25.77 -7.79 -37.63
N ILE A 610 26.22 -7.88 -36.37
CA ILE A 610 27.25 -7.01 -35.84
C ILE A 610 28.60 -7.65 -36.14
N THR A 611 29.51 -6.87 -36.72
CA THR A 611 30.88 -7.31 -37.01
C THR A 611 31.88 -6.36 -36.38
N LEU A 612 33.04 -6.88 -36.00
CA LEU A 612 34.18 -6.10 -35.54
C LEU A 612 35.30 -6.22 -36.58
N ASP A 613 35.78 -5.10 -37.12
CA ASP A 613 36.92 -5.12 -38.05
C ASP A 613 38.27 -5.17 -37.31
N GLY A 614 39.36 -5.37 -38.05
CA GLY A 614 40.73 -5.44 -37.49
C GLY A 614 41.23 -4.14 -36.85
N GLY A 615 40.48 -3.04 -36.95
CA GLY A 615 40.73 -1.76 -36.28
C GLY A 615 39.87 -1.55 -35.04
N ASN A 616 39.12 -2.56 -34.58
CA ASN A 616 38.10 -2.49 -33.53
C ASN A 616 36.90 -1.59 -33.87
N ASN A 617 36.61 -1.33 -35.15
CA ASN A 617 35.40 -0.62 -35.53
C ASN A 617 34.23 -1.61 -35.60
N LEU A 618 33.17 -1.30 -34.86
CA LEU A 618 31.93 -2.05 -34.90
C LEU A 618 31.07 -1.59 -36.08
N GLN A 619 30.44 -2.55 -36.75
CA GLN A 619 29.54 -2.29 -37.88
C GLN A 619 28.19 -2.97 -37.62
N TRP A 620 27.12 -2.23 -37.84
CA TRP A 620 25.75 -2.72 -37.88
C TRP A 620 25.39 -3.05 -39.33
N ASN A 621 25.26 -4.33 -39.65
CA ASN A 621 24.94 -4.77 -41.02
C ASN A 621 23.52 -5.34 -41.05
N ASN A 622 22.58 -4.68 -41.71
CA ASN A 622 21.24 -5.25 -41.90
C ASN A 622 21.29 -6.36 -42.96
N ALA A 623 20.27 -7.22 -42.99
CA ALA A 623 20.03 -8.07 -44.16
C ALA A 623 19.60 -7.23 -45.38
N ALA A 624 19.06 -6.03 -45.15
CA ALA A 624 18.98 -4.98 -46.16
C ALA A 624 20.40 -4.49 -46.53
N PRO A 625 20.65 -3.98 -47.75
CA PRO A 625 21.99 -3.57 -48.21
C PRO A 625 22.45 -2.22 -47.60
N LEU A 626 22.18 -2.01 -46.31
CA LEU A 626 22.54 -0.83 -45.54
C LEU A 626 23.33 -1.25 -44.31
N THR A 627 24.51 -0.65 -44.19
CA THR A 627 25.45 -0.80 -43.08
C THR A 627 25.83 0.58 -42.56
N TRP A 628 26.05 0.69 -41.26
CA TRP A 628 26.62 1.88 -40.63
C TRP A 628 27.49 1.51 -39.43
N GLY A 629 28.34 2.45 -39.03
CA GLY A 629 29.27 2.25 -37.92
C GLY A 629 28.57 2.32 -36.56
N MET A 630 29.18 1.65 -35.59
CA MET A 630 28.85 1.78 -34.17
C MET A 630 30.09 2.22 -33.40
N GLU A 631 29.89 3.02 -32.36
CA GLU A 631 30.97 3.58 -31.55
C GLU A 631 30.63 3.56 -30.06
N VAL A 632 31.67 3.39 -29.23
CA VAL A 632 31.55 3.47 -27.78
C VAL A 632 31.93 4.88 -27.34
N ILE A 633 31.02 5.54 -26.64
CA ILE A 633 31.21 6.90 -26.12
C ILE A 633 30.98 6.85 -24.60
N GLY A 634 32.06 6.92 -23.82
CA GLY A 634 31.99 6.75 -22.37
C GLY A 634 31.48 5.37 -21.99
N SER A 635 30.37 5.31 -21.25
CA SER A 635 29.70 4.08 -20.81
C SER A 635 28.62 3.59 -21.79
N GLU A 636 28.51 4.19 -22.98
CA GLU A 636 27.39 3.99 -23.89
C GLU A 636 27.82 3.48 -25.27
N LEU A 637 26.95 2.70 -25.92
CA LEU A 637 27.09 2.29 -27.31
C LEU A 637 26.19 3.14 -28.19
N TRP A 638 26.69 3.59 -29.33
CA TRP A 638 25.99 4.46 -30.26
C TRP A 638 26.06 3.91 -31.68
N TRP A 639 24.98 4.06 -32.44
CA TRP A 639 25.08 4.17 -33.89
C TRP A 639 25.79 5.48 -34.18
N SER A 640 26.78 5.43 -35.04
CA SER A 640 27.48 6.65 -35.44
C SER A 640 26.59 7.50 -36.35
N ALA A 641 27.02 8.75 -36.59
CA ALA A 641 26.36 9.66 -37.52
C ALA A 641 26.29 9.13 -38.97
N SER A 642 26.94 8.02 -39.29
CA SER A 642 26.82 7.33 -40.59
C SER A 642 25.48 6.61 -40.79
N SER A 643 24.71 6.40 -39.71
CA SER A 643 23.37 5.84 -39.81
C SER A 643 22.43 6.77 -40.58
N PRO A 644 21.57 6.26 -41.48
CA PRO A 644 20.56 7.06 -42.17
C PRO A 644 19.54 7.71 -41.22
N TYR A 645 19.49 7.25 -39.97
CA TYR A 645 18.63 7.78 -38.90
C TYR A 645 19.37 8.70 -37.92
N GLY A 646 20.61 9.07 -38.23
CA GLY A 646 21.48 9.83 -37.35
C GLY A 646 22.06 8.99 -36.20
N ALA A 647 22.84 9.65 -35.35
CA ALA A 647 23.41 8.99 -34.18
C ALA A 647 22.32 8.61 -33.17
N GLN A 648 22.32 7.36 -32.72
CA GLN A 648 21.32 6.84 -31.79
C GLN A 648 21.97 5.99 -30.72
N LYS A 649 21.49 6.13 -29.48
CA LYS A 649 21.99 5.37 -28.34
C LYS A 649 21.43 3.94 -28.36
N LEU A 650 22.28 2.98 -28.05
CA LEU A 650 21.95 1.57 -27.92
C LEU A 650 22.24 1.09 -26.50
N LYS A 651 21.51 0.05 -26.09
CA LYS A 651 21.81 -0.70 -24.87
C LYS A 651 22.13 -2.15 -25.22
N VAL A 652 23.11 -2.72 -24.51
CA VAL A 652 23.55 -4.11 -24.69
C VAL A 652 23.03 -4.92 -23.52
N GLU A 653 22.04 -5.78 -23.77
CA GLU A 653 21.51 -6.70 -22.77
C GLU A 653 22.50 -7.85 -22.56
N ILE A 654 22.72 -8.19 -21.30
CA ILE A 654 23.59 -9.28 -20.89
C ILE A 654 22.85 -10.27 -19.98
N ASP A 655 23.28 -11.52 -19.98
CA ASP A 655 22.85 -12.50 -18.98
C ASP A 655 23.70 -12.40 -17.70
N ALA A 656 23.40 -13.25 -16.72
CA ALA A 656 24.14 -13.34 -15.45
C ALA A 656 25.63 -13.70 -15.63
N ASN A 657 26.04 -14.23 -16.79
CA ASN A 657 27.43 -14.54 -17.13
C ASN A 657 28.14 -13.37 -17.84
N GLY A 658 27.42 -12.29 -18.11
CA GLY A 658 27.90 -11.14 -18.88
C GLY A 658 28.00 -11.43 -20.38
N ASP A 659 27.25 -12.40 -20.90
CA ASP A 659 27.16 -12.69 -22.32
C ASP A 659 26.01 -11.93 -22.97
N VAL A 660 26.24 -11.41 -24.18
CA VAL A 660 25.24 -10.58 -24.88
C VAL A 660 24.04 -11.44 -25.25
N THR A 661 22.85 -11.04 -24.80
CA THR A 661 21.57 -11.69 -25.12
C THR A 661 20.78 -10.90 -26.15
N ALA A 662 20.88 -9.57 -26.16
CA ALA A 662 20.22 -8.71 -27.14
C ALA A 662 20.86 -7.33 -27.24
N ILE A 663 20.49 -6.60 -28.29
CA ILE A 663 20.74 -5.17 -28.43
C ILE A 663 19.40 -4.44 -28.47
N ARG A 664 19.27 -3.35 -27.72
CA ARG A 664 18.09 -2.49 -27.76
C ARG A 664 18.36 -1.15 -28.40
N ILE A 665 17.41 -0.72 -29.22
CA ILE A 665 17.40 0.62 -29.81
C ILE A 665 15.96 1.09 -30.01
N ASN A 666 15.65 2.32 -29.58
CA ASN A 666 14.31 2.93 -29.66
C ASN A 666 13.17 2.00 -29.17
N GLY A 667 13.41 1.23 -28.10
CA GLY A 667 12.45 0.26 -27.56
C GLY A 667 12.36 -1.07 -28.31
N GLU A 668 12.95 -1.19 -29.49
CA GLU A 668 13.04 -2.45 -30.21
C GLU A 668 14.14 -3.34 -29.63
N ARG A 669 13.85 -4.64 -29.53
CA ARG A 669 14.76 -5.66 -29.00
C ARG A 669 15.25 -6.58 -30.12
N TYR A 670 16.54 -6.51 -30.42
CA TYR A 670 17.23 -7.38 -31.36
C TYR A 670 17.89 -8.53 -30.61
N VAL A 671 17.22 -9.68 -30.53
CA VAL A 671 17.67 -10.87 -29.79
C VAL A 671 18.82 -11.55 -30.53
N ARG A 672 19.87 -11.93 -29.81
CA ARG A 672 21.02 -12.64 -30.39
C ARG A 672 20.61 -14.05 -30.81
N THR A 673 20.90 -14.42 -32.05
CA THR A 673 20.58 -15.73 -32.62
C THR A 673 21.83 -16.61 -32.78
N THR A 674 23.00 -16.01 -33.00
CA THR A 674 24.29 -16.71 -33.08
C THR A 674 25.45 -15.83 -32.59
N THR A 675 26.47 -16.48 -32.03
CA THR A 675 27.79 -15.90 -31.75
C THR A 675 28.69 -16.04 -32.99
N LEU A 676 29.47 -15.00 -33.31
CA LEU A 676 30.50 -15.03 -34.36
C LEU A 676 31.90 -15.22 -33.80
#